data_AF-T0CHR2-F1
#
_entry.id   AF-T0CHR2-F1
#
_cell.length_a   1.000
_cell.length_b   1.000
_cell.length_c   1.000
_cell.angle_alpha   90.00
_cell.angle_beta   90.00
_cell.angle_gamma   90.00
#
_symmetry.space_group_name_H-M   'P 1'
#
loop_
_entity.id
_entity.type
_entity.pdbx_description
1 polymer ?
#
loop_
_entity_poly.entity_id
_entity_poly.type
_entity_poly.pdbx_seq_one_letter_code
_entity_poly.pdbx_strand_id
1 'polypeptide(L)'
;MKFFKNSSFILVFTFLLGVFPQVYFTYSGLPEVDWRTPASSKKTAYDIWGEMMEASVGYSAKATGVLGSGNRSITWGAEKEGSSSYITRLLGPNFNAFNNALSADQSDRAKFLKIFFTRWMDDTPENSIRVWIDDKGEYHDPAKELFDEKGRNKSMSIAFLNGLNPEDASLQDLEEKWQEWGSRTNNSPFSYLSPQTRRELFKGKFPYIDKKLNPYSQMTPIIGEAQKYIDRAEATSVGWEILFKPQKSFGEFQEMIAWFKELMGRNGELFQAPGHQRMVVPVGDNFNRQKAAELTKAAQALIVLEGIAGRSGIESADYKDVLDDWEISEGIIDGEETGRGPLRVDYEGRFVKDSVSIEFRSGTKNLRVARFIQASLASRFSRNDFSGIEKVHSWTLVDDQTMNHVDTLDIKYRFGLTMEQAKSAASKLNQASLDGYNVALWNWYNECPMFGKTKKTILKNLTKDYLIDVASLKHTNRDNLKKAIISLQREWVASSNIIEDIRKYMMPQRNFLDRESFHKFKPGTNLPIDVNKIDLGIEYSAKFPLKFQGDYAMIENEDGSYKRERLLDGKMSWLQTRVDMSADEKEAYLEKLATDLRDRLGGEGQVERLYEDGHGHGLDIAFKIRDSKDRSWRVEWDGIGRNYTPAGDVIIDSVRAGSIEVVTPKFEPNMDEIQAVFDTFQKNNALPYIKAGGGHLNIDLTVFENKPYEFARFLAIFNEYRSVIAFMFQDLNRVKSAEPVVISDEFAKKLANWNGTETELKMALYNEGYFNKRVGRKARYTHLDVSAYFQDVIPEKFISDDFDISNPKVPWRPAFRVNPKIRKAEVRLMNAPRDAYESALQMKLFRAILNKALNTTSEISGTLQNISHERYLNNYARLIEDLKKMTDDLGLEMREYRPIIGEGLANVEQYTSMKFYRPLKDQLVNNPVFNGWEKAVRPRGKNKAITSEARAYTGPIYPEALEFQELRIESSKQSETYRTTLDPNFYGGEQFTRKTNCAEAIKGLIAN
;
A
#
# COMPACT_ATOMS: atom_id res chain seq x y z
N MET A 1 -46.32 -38.66 9.45
CA MET A 1 -47.64 -38.66 10.12
C MET A 1 -48.12 -37.23 10.23
N LYS A 2 -49.23 -36.93 9.55
CA LYS A 2 -50.15 -35.77 9.60
C LYS A 2 -49.78 -34.59 10.52
N PHE A 3 -49.59 -33.39 9.95
CA PHE A 3 -50.38 -32.17 10.24
C PHE A 3 -50.01 -31.02 9.29
N PHE A 4 -50.65 -30.99 8.11
CA PHE A 4 -50.89 -29.77 7.33
C PHE A 4 -52.38 -29.78 7.00
N LYS A 5 -53.18 -28.98 7.71
CA LYS A 5 -54.52 -28.54 7.27
C LYS A 5 -54.93 -27.33 8.09
N ASN A 6 -54.65 -26.13 7.57
CA ASN A 6 -55.52 -24.99 7.83
C ASN A 6 -55.48 -24.00 6.64
N SER A 7 -56.61 -23.82 5.98
CA SER A 7 -56.76 -23.12 4.70
C SER A 7 -56.96 -21.60 4.84
N SER A 8 -56.88 -21.07 6.05
CA SER A 8 -57.04 -19.63 6.34
C SER A 8 -55.73 -18.85 6.33
N PHE A 9 -54.57 -19.53 6.22
CA PHE A 9 -53.26 -18.88 6.24
C PHE A 9 -52.76 -18.42 4.86
N ILE A 10 -53.36 -18.92 3.77
CA ILE A 10 -52.94 -18.65 2.40
C ILE A 10 -53.57 -17.36 1.84
N LEU A 11 -54.67 -16.87 2.42
CA LEU A 11 -55.39 -15.70 1.89
C LEU A 11 -54.89 -14.36 2.44
N VAL A 12 -54.25 -14.33 3.62
CA VAL A 12 -53.68 -13.09 4.19
C VAL A 12 -52.30 -12.78 3.60
N PHE A 13 -51.55 -13.80 3.16
CA PHE A 13 -50.21 -13.61 2.61
C PHE A 13 -50.20 -13.11 1.16
N THR A 14 -51.31 -13.25 0.44
CA THR A 14 -51.38 -12.88 -0.99
C THR A 14 -51.83 -11.42 -1.20
N PHE A 15 -52.41 -10.77 -0.18
CA PHE A 15 -52.92 -9.39 -0.29
C PHE A 15 -51.89 -8.29 0.04
N LEU A 16 -50.73 -8.63 0.61
CA LEU A 16 -49.71 -7.65 1.02
C LEU A 16 -48.53 -7.52 0.04
N LEU A 17 -48.53 -8.25 -1.08
CA LEU A 17 -47.43 -8.26 -2.06
C LEU A 17 -47.73 -7.55 -3.39
N GLY A 18 -48.86 -6.84 -3.52
CA GLY A 18 -49.21 -6.16 -4.76
C GLY A 18 -49.49 -4.68 -4.57
N VAL A 19 -48.64 -3.83 -5.17
CA VAL A 19 -48.82 -2.39 -5.51
C VAL A 19 -48.06 -1.37 -4.62
N PHE A 20 -46.77 -1.17 -4.96
CA PHE A 20 -46.02 0.09 -5.25
C PHE A 20 -45.95 1.26 -4.20
N PRO A 21 -45.01 2.24 -4.32
CA PRO A 21 -43.57 2.21 -3.99
C PRO A 21 -43.15 3.45 -3.13
N GLN A 22 -41.83 3.65 -2.93
CA GLN A 22 -41.14 4.89 -2.50
C GLN A 22 -40.93 5.18 -0.99
N VAL A 23 -39.63 5.24 -0.66
CA VAL A 23 -38.90 6.02 0.37
C VAL A 23 -38.90 5.53 1.84
N TYR A 24 -37.91 4.73 2.23
CA TYR A 24 -36.72 5.17 3.00
C TYR A 24 -35.76 3.99 3.24
N PHE A 25 -34.52 4.13 2.78
CA PHE A 25 -33.40 3.22 3.04
C PHE A 25 -32.69 3.64 4.33
N THR A 26 -32.37 2.67 5.20
CA THR A 26 -31.02 2.31 5.69
C THR A 26 -31.08 1.69 7.09
N TYR A 27 -31.24 0.36 7.13
CA TYR A 27 -30.67 -0.45 8.21
C TYR A 27 -29.98 -1.63 7.51
N SER A 28 -28.67 -1.55 7.39
CA SER A 28 -27.84 -2.61 6.81
C SER A 28 -27.82 -3.81 7.78
N GLY A 29 -28.82 -4.66 7.66
CA GLY A 29 -28.78 -6.03 8.18
C GLY A 29 -27.78 -6.85 7.37
N LEU A 30 -26.52 -6.81 7.76
CA LEU A 30 -25.60 -7.91 7.47
C LEU A 30 -26.03 -9.12 8.33
N PRO A 31 -25.86 -10.36 7.86
CA PRO A 31 -26.13 -11.52 8.69
C PRO A 31 -25.23 -11.46 9.93
N GLU A 32 -25.78 -11.66 11.12
CA GLU A 32 -25.01 -11.90 12.34
C GLU A 32 -24.19 -13.18 12.17
N VAL A 33 -23.01 -13.05 11.57
CA VAL A 33 -21.93 -14.04 11.70
C VAL A 33 -21.49 -13.96 13.15
N ASP A 34 -21.60 -15.05 13.91
CA ASP A 34 -21.10 -15.13 15.28
C ASP A 34 -19.58 -14.83 15.32
N TRP A 35 -19.25 -13.55 15.52
CA TRP A 35 -17.92 -12.94 15.49
C TRP A 35 -17.14 -13.15 16.79
N ARG A 36 -17.77 -13.78 17.81
CA ARG A 36 -17.19 -13.99 19.14
C ARG A 36 -16.38 -15.28 19.25
N THR A 37 -16.33 -16.07 18.18
CA THR A 37 -15.52 -17.29 18.14
C THR A 37 -14.10 -16.95 17.65
N PRO A 38 -13.03 -17.27 18.40
CA PRO A 38 -11.66 -17.12 17.91
C PRO A 38 -11.52 -17.77 16.53
N ALA A 39 -10.85 -17.09 15.60
CA ALA A 39 -10.53 -17.66 14.30
C ALA A 39 -9.87 -19.04 14.48
N SER A 40 -10.33 -20.04 13.71
CA SER A 40 -9.91 -21.45 13.87
C SER A 40 -8.39 -21.60 14.01
N SER A 41 -7.96 -22.58 14.80
CA SER A 41 -6.55 -22.92 15.05
C SER A 41 -5.76 -23.33 13.78
N LYS A 42 -6.42 -23.47 12.62
CA LYS A 42 -5.82 -23.95 11.36
C LYS A 42 -5.25 -22.85 10.44
N LYS A 43 -5.34 -21.57 10.84
CA LYS A 43 -4.82 -20.46 10.03
C LYS A 43 -3.31 -20.28 10.19
N THR A 44 -2.64 -19.96 9.10
CA THR A 44 -1.22 -19.57 9.10
C THR A 44 -1.06 -18.11 9.55
N ALA A 45 0.17 -17.69 9.86
CA ALA A 45 0.44 -16.27 10.15
C ALA A 45 0.14 -15.38 8.94
N TYR A 46 0.44 -15.85 7.71
CA TYR A 46 0.12 -15.11 6.50
C TYR A 46 -1.39 -14.95 6.27
N ASP A 47 -2.21 -15.97 6.56
CA ASP A 47 -3.68 -15.87 6.51
C ASP A 47 -4.19 -14.76 7.44
N ILE A 48 -3.66 -14.69 8.67
CA ILE A 48 -4.04 -13.68 9.66
C ILE A 48 -3.57 -12.29 9.24
N TRP A 49 -2.36 -12.17 8.72
CA TRP A 49 -1.83 -10.91 8.21
C TRP A 49 -2.73 -10.34 7.10
N GLY A 50 -3.14 -11.16 6.13
CA GLY A 50 -4.07 -10.74 5.07
C GLY A 50 -5.43 -10.30 5.59
N GLU A 51 -6.00 -11.05 6.55
CA GLU A 51 -7.27 -10.67 7.20
C GLU A 51 -7.15 -9.36 7.99
N MET A 52 -6.00 -9.09 8.62
CA MET A 52 -5.76 -7.81 9.32
C MET A 52 -5.65 -6.65 8.34
N MET A 53 -4.97 -6.83 7.20
CA MET A 53 -4.90 -5.81 6.15
C MET A 53 -6.30 -5.49 5.59
N GLU A 54 -7.10 -6.54 5.34
CA GLU A 54 -8.50 -6.41 4.95
C GLU A 54 -9.35 -5.68 6.01
N ALA A 55 -9.25 -6.10 7.28
CA ALA A 55 -9.97 -5.50 8.38
C ALA A 55 -9.56 -4.05 8.68
N SER A 56 -8.34 -3.65 8.29
CA SER A 56 -7.87 -2.27 8.48
C SER A 56 -8.56 -1.22 7.60
N VAL A 57 -9.25 -1.69 6.56
CA VAL A 57 -10.03 -0.88 5.62
C VAL A 57 -11.52 -1.17 5.77
N GLY A 58 -11.90 -2.46 5.82
CA GLY A 58 -13.29 -2.89 5.93
C GLY A 58 -13.85 -2.88 7.35
N TYR A 59 -13.03 -2.58 8.37
CA TYR A 59 -13.40 -2.52 9.79
C TYR A 59 -14.10 -3.77 10.34
N SER A 60 -13.68 -4.96 9.87
CA SER A 60 -14.24 -6.23 10.36
C SER A 60 -13.93 -6.46 11.86
N ALA A 61 -14.96 -6.65 12.67
CA ALA A 61 -14.88 -6.83 14.13
C ALA A 61 -14.44 -8.24 14.58
N LYS A 62 -13.50 -8.87 13.85
CA LYS A 62 -13.08 -10.26 14.12
C LYS A 62 -11.85 -10.33 15.01
N ALA A 63 -11.98 -10.99 16.17
CA ALA A 63 -10.89 -11.15 17.11
C ALA A 63 -9.76 -12.05 16.57
N THR A 64 -8.51 -11.69 16.88
CA THR A 64 -7.33 -12.50 16.52
C THR A 64 -6.93 -13.37 17.72
N GLY A 65 -7.37 -14.62 17.72
CA GLY A 65 -6.98 -15.59 18.76
C GLY A 65 -5.48 -15.87 18.75
N VAL A 66 -4.91 -16.24 19.90
CA VAL A 66 -3.50 -16.64 20.02
C VAL A 66 -3.39 -18.14 20.27
N LEU A 67 -2.50 -18.81 19.52
CA LEU A 67 -2.25 -20.24 19.67
C LEU A 67 -1.58 -20.52 21.02
N GLY A 68 -2.08 -21.51 21.75
CA GLY A 68 -1.54 -21.90 23.06
C GLY A 68 -1.94 -20.99 24.24
N SER A 69 -2.79 -19.99 24.03
CA SER A 69 -3.17 -19.03 25.09
C SER A 69 -4.51 -19.32 25.80
N GLY A 70 -5.18 -20.44 25.51
CA GLY A 70 -6.45 -20.80 26.15
C GLY A 70 -7.64 -19.90 25.76
N ASN A 71 -7.90 -19.77 24.44
CA ASN A 71 -8.95 -18.92 23.83
C ASN A 71 -8.78 -17.40 24.03
N ARG A 72 -7.62 -16.91 24.49
CA ARG A 72 -7.34 -15.48 24.58
C ARG A 72 -6.99 -14.90 23.22
N SER A 73 -7.37 -13.64 22.98
CA SER A 73 -7.09 -12.90 21.75
C SER A 73 -6.15 -11.72 22.00
N ILE A 74 -5.52 -11.24 20.93
CA ILE A 74 -4.82 -9.96 20.95
C ILE A 74 -5.83 -8.84 21.21
N THR A 75 -5.40 -7.81 21.94
CA THR A 75 -6.17 -6.57 22.12
C THR A 75 -5.35 -5.35 21.75
N TRP A 76 -6.03 -4.29 21.30
CA TRP A 76 -5.41 -3.05 20.88
C TRP A 76 -5.92 -1.88 21.70
N GLY A 77 -5.00 -1.09 22.25
CA GLY A 77 -5.30 0.10 23.06
C GLY A 77 -4.72 1.35 22.46
N ALA A 78 -5.16 2.51 22.92
CA ALA A 78 -4.58 3.79 22.54
C ALA A 78 -4.68 4.84 23.65
N GLU A 79 -3.80 5.83 23.58
CA GLU A 79 -3.82 7.05 24.38
C GLU A 79 -3.60 8.28 23.51
N LYS A 80 -4.25 9.38 23.91
CA LYS A 80 -4.01 10.69 23.29
C LYS A 80 -3.92 11.79 24.34
N GLU A 81 -2.77 12.45 24.37
CA GLU A 81 -2.58 13.70 25.08
C GLU A 81 -3.01 14.92 24.25
N GLY A 82 -3.50 15.96 24.92
CA GLY A 82 -3.85 17.24 24.34
C GLY A 82 -4.09 18.32 25.41
N SER A 83 -4.09 19.59 25.02
CA SER A 83 -4.20 20.73 25.95
C SER A 83 -5.33 21.71 25.60
N SER A 84 -6.27 21.27 24.78
CA SER A 84 -7.24 22.15 24.10
C SER A 84 -8.67 21.84 24.50
N SER A 85 -9.59 22.75 24.17
CA SER A 85 -11.03 22.50 24.27
C SER A 85 -11.54 21.46 23.25
N TYR A 86 -10.69 20.85 22.43
CA TYR A 86 -11.14 19.80 21.51
C TYR A 86 -11.70 18.58 22.24
N ILE A 87 -11.26 18.34 23.49
CA ILE A 87 -11.81 17.28 24.35
C ILE A 87 -13.34 17.38 24.50
N THR A 88 -13.92 18.58 24.40
CA THR A 88 -15.38 18.77 24.52
C THR A 88 -16.20 18.18 23.37
N ARG A 89 -15.55 17.73 22.30
CA ARG A 89 -16.18 16.94 21.24
C ARG A 89 -16.43 15.49 21.66
N LEU A 90 -15.63 14.99 22.60
CA LEU A 90 -15.59 13.59 23.03
C LEU A 90 -16.18 13.39 24.42
N LEU A 91 -15.95 14.34 25.30
CA LEU A 91 -16.15 14.24 26.73
C LEU A 91 -16.76 15.54 27.28
N GLY A 92 -17.53 15.44 28.35
CA GLY A 92 -17.98 16.59 29.14
C GLY A 92 -18.07 16.25 30.61
N PRO A 93 -18.10 17.23 31.52
CA PRO A 93 -18.27 16.97 32.94
C PRO A 93 -19.57 16.21 33.20
N ASN A 94 -19.54 15.26 34.12
CA ASN A 94 -20.75 14.69 34.67
C ASN A 94 -21.60 15.77 35.39
N PHE A 95 -22.87 15.48 35.68
CA PHE A 95 -23.79 16.52 36.18
C PHE A 95 -23.32 17.11 37.51
N ASN A 96 -22.78 16.30 38.42
CA ASN A 96 -22.26 16.78 39.71
C ASN A 96 -21.10 17.76 39.52
N ALA A 97 -20.14 17.43 38.65
CA ALA A 97 -19.01 18.29 38.35
C ALA A 97 -19.46 19.59 37.66
N PHE A 98 -20.46 19.53 36.78
CA PHE A 98 -21.03 20.71 36.16
C PHE A 98 -21.76 21.61 37.17
N ASN A 99 -22.60 21.01 38.03
CA ASN A 99 -23.33 21.73 39.06
C ASN A 99 -22.39 22.42 40.07
N ASN A 100 -21.27 21.78 40.42
CA ASN A 100 -20.27 22.33 41.34
C ASN A 100 -19.47 23.50 40.72
N ALA A 101 -19.48 23.64 39.40
CA ALA A 101 -18.81 24.73 38.72
C ALA A 101 -19.65 26.01 38.66
N LEU A 102 -20.96 25.92 38.95
CA LEU A 102 -21.82 27.08 39.06
C LEU A 102 -21.41 27.95 40.26
N SER A 103 -21.65 29.26 40.17
CA SER A 103 -21.32 30.19 41.25
C SER A 103 -22.01 29.79 42.56
N ALA A 104 -21.32 29.99 43.68
CA ALA A 104 -21.91 29.89 45.01
C ALA A 104 -22.72 31.14 45.38
N ASP A 105 -22.47 32.26 44.68
CA ASP A 105 -23.28 33.47 44.80
C ASP A 105 -24.67 33.26 44.19
N GLN A 106 -25.71 33.48 45.00
CA GLN A 106 -27.08 33.24 44.58
C GLN A 106 -27.53 34.15 43.44
N SER A 107 -27.01 35.39 43.36
CA SER A 107 -27.38 36.33 42.30
C SER A 107 -26.83 35.86 40.95
N ASP A 108 -25.54 35.53 40.88
CA ASP A 108 -24.91 35.09 39.65
C ASP A 108 -25.36 33.69 39.25
N ARG A 109 -25.63 32.81 40.22
CA ARG A 109 -26.24 31.50 39.98
C ARG A 109 -27.64 31.62 39.37
N ALA A 110 -28.48 32.53 39.89
CA ALA A 110 -29.78 32.82 39.29
C ALA A 110 -29.63 33.35 37.85
N LYS A 111 -28.75 34.32 37.62
CA LYS A 111 -28.51 34.87 36.27
C LYS A 111 -28.01 33.81 35.27
N PHE A 112 -27.12 32.91 35.71
CA PHE A 112 -26.68 31.77 34.91
C PHE A 112 -27.87 30.90 34.48
N LEU A 113 -28.69 30.45 35.44
CA LEU A 113 -29.80 29.54 35.17
C LEU A 113 -30.86 30.17 34.26
N LYS A 114 -31.13 31.47 34.43
CA LYS A 114 -32.02 32.22 33.53
C LYS A 114 -31.51 32.19 32.10
N ILE A 115 -30.26 32.62 31.86
CA ILE A 115 -29.66 32.59 30.53
C ILE A 115 -29.60 31.18 29.96
N PHE A 116 -29.24 30.19 30.79
CA PHE A 116 -29.15 28.80 30.36
C PHE A 116 -30.50 28.29 29.86
N PHE A 117 -31.56 28.40 30.65
CA PHE A 117 -32.88 27.89 30.25
C PHE A 117 -33.50 28.71 29.12
N THR A 118 -33.38 30.04 29.12
CA THR A 118 -33.84 30.89 28.01
C THR A 118 -33.24 30.44 26.69
N ARG A 119 -31.92 30.21 26.64
CA ARG A 119 -31.24 29.76 25.42
C ARG A 119 -31.38 28.26 25.15
N TRP A 120 -31.60 27.41 26.17
CA TRP A 120 -31.75 25.97 25.95
C TRP A 120 -33.15 25.61 25.44
N MET A 121 -34.17 26.38 25.82
CA MET A 121 -35.55 26.22 25.34
C MET A 121 -35.72 26.72 23.91
N ASP A 122 -34.91 27.68 23.46
CA ASP A 122 -34.89 28.15 22.07
C ASP A 122 -34.49 27.03 21.10
N ASP A 123 -35.26 26.86 20.02
CA ASP A 123 -35.02 25.88 18.96
C ASP A 123 -34.41 26.49 17.68
N THR A 124 -34.10 27.79 17.72
CA THR A 124 -33.42 28.57 16.69
C THR A 124 -31.90 28.44 16.82
N PRO A 125 -31.17 27.87 15.84
CA PRO A 125 -29.73 27.60 15.94
C PRO A 125 -28.87 28.79 16.37
N GLU A 126 -29.22 30.02 15.98
CA GLU A 126 -28.47 31.24 16.26
C GLU A 126 -28.49 31.64 17.73
N ASN A 127 -29.59 31.34 18.43
CA ASN A 127 -29.83 31.75 19.82
C ASN A 127 -29.69 30.58 20.80
N SER A 128 -29.90 29.35 20.28
CA SER A 128 -29.93 28.14 21.08
C SER A 128 -28.57 27.71 21.59
N ILE A 129 -28.53 27.20 22.82
CA ILE A 129 -27.36 26.46 23.33
C ILE A 129 -27.48 24.94 23.15
N ARG A 130 -28.61 24.47 22.61
CA ARG A 130 -28.96 23.06 22.40
C ARG A 130 -28.84 22.66 20.93
N VAL A 131 -29.37 23.49 20.04
CA VAL A 131 -29.53 23.24 18.62
C VAL A 131 -28.36 23.83 17.82
N TRP A 132 -27.95 23.20 16.73
CA TRP A 132 -26.97 23.77 15.80
C TRP A 132 -27.13 23.21 14.38
N ILE A 133 -26.49 23.89 13.42
CA ILE A 133 -26.26 23.40 12.06
C ILE A 133 -24.77 23.06 11.94
N ASP A 134 -24.44 21.88 11.42
CA ASP A 134 -23.05 21.47 11.25
C ASP A 134 -22.41 21.97 9.94
N ASP A 135 -21.13 21.64 9.74
CA ASP A 135 -20.37 22.06 8.55
C ASP A 135 -20.93 21.49 7.23
N LYS A 136 -21.85 20.52 7.28
CA LYS A 136 -22.55 19.94 6.11
C LYS A 136 -23.93 20.54 5.89
N GLY A 137 -24.38 21.44 6.77
CA GLY A 137 -25.71 22.03 6.71
C GLY A 137 -26.79 21.17 7.35
N GLU A 138 -26.43 20.12 8.11
CA GLU A 138 -27.40 19.27 8.80
C GLU A 138 -27.83 19.91 10.12
N TYR A 139 -29.14 19.90 10.40
CA TYR A 139 -29.72 20.42 11.65
C TYR A 139 -29.67 19.35 12.74
N HIS A 140 -29.17 19.70 13.91
CA HIS A 140 -29.02 18.81 15.05
C HIS A 140 -29.78 19.33 16.27
N ASP A 141 -30.64 18.49 16.85
CA ASP A 141 -31.35 18.78 18.10
C ASP A 141 -31.38 17.54 19.04
N PRO A 142 -30.50 17.50 20.05
CA PRO A 142 -30.46 16.40 21.03
C PRO A 142 -31.76 16.19 21.83
N ALA A 143 -32.68 17.16 21.86
CA ALA A 143 -34.00 16.97 22.48
C ALA A 143 -34.97 16.16 21.60
N LYS A 144 -34.71 16.10 20.28
CA LYS A 144 -35.51 15.34 19.31
C LYS A 144 -34.85 14.01 18.95
N GLU A 145 -33.54 14.04 18.74
CA GLU A 145 -32.78 12.90 18.24
C GLU A 145 -31.41 12.80 18.91
N LEU A 146 -31.23 11.74 19.69
CA LEU A 146 -29.94 11.38 20.29
C LEU A 146 -29.96 9.87 20.55
N PHE A 147 -28.96 9.14 20.07
CA PHE A 147 -28.87 7.70 20.27
C PHE A 147 -27.56 7.35 20.98
N ASP A 148 -27.63 6.37 21.89
CA ASP A 148 -26.42 5.82 22.51
C ASP A 148 -25.69 4.82 21.58
N GLU A 149 -24.58 4.26 22.06
CA GLU A 149 -23.76 3.33 21.28
C GLU A 149 -24.48 2.04 20.87
N LYS A 150 -25.67 1.77 21.42
CA LYS A 150 -26.52 0.61 21.12
C LYS A 150 -27.74 0.99 20.27
N GLY A 151 -27.80 2.24 19.78
CA GLY A 151 -28.93 2.75 19.02
C GLY A 151 -30.18 3.00 19.86
N ARG A 152 -30.07 3.05 21.20
CA ARG A 152 -31.23 3.33 22.07
C ARG A 152 -31.44 4.84 22.12
N ASN A 153 -32.70 5.26 21.98
CA ASN A 153 -33.05 6.69 22.04
C ASN A 153 -32.76 7.26 23.44
N LYS A 154 -32.01 8.36 23.47
CA LYS A 154 -31.61 9.15 24.63
C LYS A 154 -32.04 10.61 24.53
N SER A 155 -32.89 10.96 23.56
CA SER A 155 -33.48 12.29 23.46
C SER A 155 -34.17 12.70 24.75
N MET A 156 -34.13 14.00 25.04
CA MET A 156 -34.73 14.58 26.24
C MET A 156 -35.93 15.44 25.86
N SER A 157 -37.14 14.98 26.19
CA SER A 157 -38.34 15.79 26.02
C SER A 157 -38.25 17.08 26.83
N ILE A 158 -38.59 18.21 26.20
CA ILE A 158 -38.60 19.55 26.81
C ILE A 158 -39.81 19.76 27.72
N ALA A 159 -40.81 18.86 27.68
CA ALA A 159 -42.09 19.02 28.37
C ALA A 159 -41.98 19.25 29.89
N PHE A 160 -40.87 18.87 30.53
CA PHE A 160 -40.65 19.14 31.95
C PHE A 160 -40.43 20.63 32.27
N LEU A 161 -40.10 21.44 31.26
CA LEU A 161 -39.99 22.90 31.33
C LEU A 161 -41.31 23.61 30.98
N ASN A 162 -42.40 22.88 30.73
CA ASN A 162 -43.69 23.49 30.42
C ASN A 162 -44.15 24.40 31.57
N GLY A 163 -44.51 25.63 31.24
CA GLY A 163 -44.94 26.64 32.21
C GLY A 163 -43.80 27.37 32.94
N LEU A 164 -42.53 27.04 32.67
CA LEU A 164 -41.39 27.82 33.14
C LEU A 164 -41.22 29.06 32.25
N ASN A 165 -41.29 30.25 32.84
CA ASN A 165 -40.73 31.48 32.25
C ASN A 165 -39.40 31.79 32.95
N PRO A 166 -38.23 31.50 32.34
CA PRO A 166 -36.95 31.66 33.02
C PRO A 166 -36.68 33.08 33.54
N GLU A 167 -37.12 34.11 32.81
CA GLU A 167 -36.87 35.51 33.18
C GLU A 167 -37.58 35.92 34.49
N ASP A 168 -38.76 35.37 34.76
CA ASP A 168 -39.60 35.70 35.93
C ASP A 168 -39.48 34.68 37.06
N ALA A 169 -38.88 33.51 36.81
CA ALA A 169 -38.79 32.42 37.78
C ALA A 169 -37.89 32.76 38.99
N SER A 170 -38.27 32.23 40.16
CA SER A 170 -37.45 32.32 41.37
C SER A 170 -36.21 31.44 41.26
N LEU A 171 -35.14 31.72 42.03
CA LEU A 171 -33.96 30.85 42.07
C LEU A 171 -34.31 29.42 42.50
N GLN A 172 -35.30 29.25 43.39
CA GLN A 172 -35.74 27.94 43.84
C GLN A 172 -36.37 27.13 42.70
N ASP A 173 -37.25 27.76 41.90
CA ASP A 173 -37.88 27.11 40.75
C ASP A 173 -36.84 26.74 39.66
N LEU A 174 -35.88 27.64 39.43
CA LEU A 174 -34.77 27.41 38.50
C LEU A 174 -33.86 26.27 38.95
N GLU A 175 -33.55 26.18 40.25
CA GLU A 175 -32.78 25.07 40.82
C GLU A 175 -33.50 23.74 40.72
N GLU A 176 -34.80 23.70 41.01
CA GLU A 176 -35.61 22.49 40.87
C GLU A 176 -35.55 21.98 39.41
N LYS A 177 -35.73 22.89 38.44
CA LYS A 177 -35.63 22.54 37.02
C LYS A 177 -34.22 22.20 36.57
N TRP A 178 -33.19 22.79 37.18
CA TRP A 178 -31.80 22.42 36.94
C TRP A 178 -31.47 21.00 37.41
N GLN A 179 -31.91 20.62 38.61
CA GLN A 179 -31.75 19.24 39.11
C GLN A 179 -32.56 18.26 38.26
N GLU A 180 -33.78 18.62 37.86
CA GLU A 180 -34.60 17.80 36.97
C GLU A 180 -33.92 17.62 35.60
N TRP A 181 -33.43 18.70 34.98
CA TRP A 181 -32.67 18.65 33.73
C TRP A 181 -31.46 17.72 33.88
N GLY A 182 -30.65 17.92 34.92
CA GLY A 182 -29.47 17.10 35.22
C GLY A 182 -29.78 15.61 35.31
N SER A 183 -30.85 15.24 36.02
CA SER A 183 -31.29 13.85 36.17
C SER A 183 -31.65 13.18 34.83
N ARG A 184 -32.09 13.97 33.85
CA ARG A 184 -32.49 13.50 32.52
C ARG A 184 -31.31 13.39 31.54
N THR A 185 -30.14 13.93 31.87
CA THR A 185 -28.96 13.92 30.98
C THR A 185 -28.24 12.58 30.87
N ASN A 186 -28.73 11.51 31.53
CA ASN A 186 -27.99 10.23 31.66
C ASN A 186 -26.55 10.44 32.19
N ASN A 187 -26.34 11.45 33.04
CA ASN A 187 -25.04 11.86 33.56
C ASN A 187 -24.02 12.34 32.49
N SER A 188 -24.50 12.73 31.29
CA SER A 188 -23.71 13.40 30.25
C SER A 188 -24.39 14.71 29.80
N PRO A 189 -24.35 15.76 30.63
CA PRO A 189 -24.95 17.06 30.32
C PRO A 189 -24.53 17.64 28.97
N PHE A 190 -23.25 17.52 28.62
CA PHE A 190 -22.72 18.10 27.39
C PHE A 190 -23.28 17.45 26.12
N SER A 191 -23.81 16.22 26.18
CA SER A 191 -24.49 15.60 25.03
C SER A 191 -25.69 16.42 24.54
N TYR A 192 -26.31 17.22 25.41
CA TYR A 192 -27.51 18.01 25.15
C TYR A 192 -27.21 19.48 24.85
N LEU A 193 -25.96 19.80 24.55
CA LEU A 193 -25.48 21.16 24.25
C LEU A 193 -24.81 21.21 22.88
N SER A 194 -24.86 22.37 22.23
CA SER A 194 -24.19 22.61 20.95
C SER A 194 -22.65 22.63 21.12
N PRO A 195 -21.87 22.27 20.08
CA PRO A 195 -20.41 22.25 20.14
C PRO A 195 -19.78 23.58 20.57
N GLN A 196 -20.38 24.71 20.15
CA GLN A 196 -19.95 26.05 20.57
C GLN A 196 -20.15 26.26 22.07
N THR A 197 -21.34 25.95 22.58
CA THR A 197 -21.67 26.08 24.01
C THR A 197 -20.73 25.25 24.87
N ARG A 198 -20.48 23.98 24.50
CA ARG A 198 -19.53 23.11 25.22
C ARG A 198 -18.16 23.75 25.35
N ARG A 199 -17.68 24.39 24.27
CA ARG A 199 -16.40 25.09 24.24
C ARG A 199 -16.40 26.36 25.10
N GLU A 200 -17.48 27.13 25.10
CA GLU A 200 -17.64 28.33 25.94
C GLU A 200 -17.63 27.95 27.43
N LEU A 201 -18.41 26.95 27.82
CA LEU A 201 -18.45 26.42 29.18
C LEU A 201 -17.08 25.89 29.63
N PHE A 202 -16.42 25.07 28.80
CA PHE A 202 -15.09 24.54 29.10
C PHE A 202 -14.05 25.64 29.32
N LYS A 203 -14.13 26.73 28.55
CA LYS A 203 -13.19 27.86 28.63
C LYS A 203 -13.51 28.86 29.75
N GLY A 204 -14.63 28.71 30.47
CA GLY A 204 -15.10 29.74 31.42
C GLY A 204 -15.47 31.04 30.71
N LYS A 205 -16.09 30.93 29.53
CA LYS A 205 -16.52 32.07 28.69
C LYS A 205 -18.03 32.18 28.56
N PHE A 206 -18.76 31.20 29.08
CA PHE A 206 -20.21 31.26 29.11
C PHE A 206 -20.65 32.29 30.17
N PRO A 207 -21.69 33.11 29.93
CA PRO A 207 -22.14 34.12 30.89
C PRO A 207 -22.32 33.54 32.30
N TYR A 208 -21.76 34.22 33.31
CA TYR A 208 -21.81 33.82 34.72
C TYR A 208 -21.15 32.47 35.06
N ILE A 209 -20.31 31.94 34.16
CA ILE A 209 -19.30 30.92 34.46
C ILE A 209 -17.91 31.45 34.07
N ASP A 210 -17.17 31.87 35.09
CA ASP A 210 -15.81 32.42 35.02
C ASP A 210 -14.72 31.37 35.32
N LYS A 211 -15.10 30.23 35.91
CA LYS A 211 -14.21 29.08 36.12
C LYS A 211 -14.15 28.18 34.88
N LYS A 212 -12.94 27.79 34.48
CA LYS A 212 -12.74 26.76 33.45
C LYS A 212 -13.31 25.43 33.94
N LEU A 213 -14.12 24.80 33.10
CA LEU A 213 -14.78 23.53 33.40
C LEU A 213 -13.97 22.35 32.85
N ASN A 214 -12.80 22.12 33.43
CA ASN A 214 -11.87 21.06 33.03
C ASN A 214 -11.66 19.94 34.09
N PRO A 215 -12.71 19.37 34.73
CA PRO A 215 -12.56 18.30 35.72
C PRO A 215 -12.35 16.94 35.01
N TYR A 216 -11.18 16.73 34.41
CA TYR A 216 -10.92 15.60 33.49
C TYR A 216 -11.32 14.22 34.05
N SER A 217 -11.01 13.94 35.33
CA SER A 217 -11.37 12.68 36.00
C SER A 217 -12.87 12.50 36.27
N GLN A 218 -13.66 13.57 36.15
CA GLN A 218 -15.12 13.56 36.30
C GLN A 218 -15.83 13.78 34.96
N MET A 219 -15.11 13.72 33.85
CA MET A 219 -15.71 13.78 32.52
C MET A 219 -16.27 12.43 32.09
N THR A 220 -17.45 12.45 31.47
CA THR A 220 -18.14 11.32 30.87
C THR A 220 -18.19 11.48 29.35
N PRO A 221 -18.13 10.37 28.58
CA PRO A 221 -18.21 10.44 27.12
C PRO A 221 -19.54 11.04 26.65
N ILE A 222 -19.47 11.86 25.61
CA ILE A 222 -20.66 12.32 24.89
C ILE A 222 -21.42 11.09 24.38
N ILE A 223 -22.75 11.13 24.48
CA ILE A 223 -23.62 10.01 24.11
C ILE A 223 -23.47 9.69 22.62
N GLY A 224 -23.35 8.40 22.29
CA GLY A 224 -23.10 7.90 20.93
C GLY A 224 -21.74 7.21 20.79
N GLU A 225 -21.06 7.42 19.67
CA GLU A 225 -19.77 6.77 19.33
C GLU A 225 -18.68 6.94 20.41
N ALA A 226 -18.63 8.08 21.12
CA ALA A 226 -17.63 8.26 22.17
C ALA A 226 -17.82 7.28 23.34
N GLN A 227 -19.06 6.83 23.63
CA GLN A 227 -19.31 5.78 24.62
C GLN A 227 -18.77 4.41 24.18
N LYS A 228 -18.70 4.14 22.87
CA LYS A 228 -18.12 2.91 22.32
C LYS A 228 -16.62 2.83 22.59
N TYR A 229 -15.89 3.95 22.44
CA TYR A 229 -14.43 3.93 22.39
C TYR A 229 -13.69 4.59 23.55
N ILE A 230 -14.27 5.57 24.23
CA ILE A 230 -13.58 6.30 25.29
C ILE A 230 -13.82 5.60 26.63
N ASP A 231 -12.72 5.30 27.35
CA ASP A 231 -12.80 4.77 28.72
C ASP A 231 -12.91 5.93 29.72
N ARG A 232 -11.88 6.78 29.76
CA ARG A 232 -11.81 7.93 30.66
C ARG A 232 -10.82 8.99 30.18
N ALA A 233 -10.81 10.13 30.88
CA ALA A 233 -9.78 11.15 30.74
C ALA A 233 -9.09 11.43 32.08
N GLU A 234 -7.83 11.81 32.01
CA GLU A 234 -6.99 12.14 33.15
C GLU A 234 -6.28 13.47 32.93
N ALA A 235 -5.84 14.11 34.02
CA ALA A 235 -5.11 15.37 33.96
C ALA A 235 -3.62 15.12 33.72
N THR A 236 -2.99 15.92 32.86
CA THR A 236 -1.54 15.94 32.65
C THR A 236 -0.97 17.30 33.03
N SER A 237 0.37 17.44 33.04
CA SER A 237 1.05 18.70 33.33
C SER A 237 0.71 19.83 32.36
N VAL A 238 0.21 19.50 31.17
CA VAL A 238 -0.11 20.46 30.10
C VAL A 238 -1.58 20.44 29.67
N GLY A 239 -2.40 19.52 30.19
CA GLY A 239 -3.80 19.39 29.78
C GLY A 239 -4.46 18.08 30.20
N TRP A 240 -4.91 17.32 29.20
CA TRP A 240 -5.62 16.07 29.35
C TRP A 240 -4.95 14.93 28.59
N GLU A 241 -5.17 13.72 29.08
CA GLU A 241 -4.91 12.47 28.39
C GLU A 241 -6.20 11.66 28.31
N ILE A 242 -6.52 11.16 27.11
CA ILE A 242 -7.66 10.29 26.85
C ILE A 242 -7.16 8.86 26.78
N LEU A 243 -7.78 7.99 27.57
CA LEU A 243 -7.60 6.55 27.55
C LEU A 243 -8.75 5.92 26.74
N PHE A 244 -8.39 5.20 25.69
CA PHE A 244 -9.35 4.47 24.87
C PHE A 244 -9.57 3.07 25.42
N LYS A 245 -10.81 2.57 25.30
CA LYS A 245 -11.16 1.19 25.62
C LYS A 245 -10.33 0.23 24.74
N PRO A 246 -9.79 -0.86 25.30
CA PRO A 246 -9.13 -1.88 24.50
C PRO A 246 -10.11 -2.53 23.51
N GLN A 247 -9.73 -2.56 22.23
CA GLN A 247 -10.50 -3.20 21.17
C GLN A 247 -10.05 -4.65 21.01
N LYS A 248 -11.01 -5.56 20.79
CA LYS A 248 -10.76 -7.02 20.68
C LYS A 248 -10.41 -7.46 19.27
N SER A 249 -10.65 -6.60 18.28
CA SER A 249 -10.28 -6.81 16.89
C SER A 249 -9.47 -5.64 16.35
N PHE A 250 -8.65 -5.92 15.35
CA PHE A 250 -7.88 -4.88 14.67
C PHE A 250 -8.78 -3.97 13.83
N GLY A 251 -9.88 -4.50 13.26
CA GLY A 251 -10.84 -3.71 12.50
C GLY A 251 -11.53 -2.64 13.34
N GLU A 252 -12.05 -3.00 14.53
CA GLU A 252 -12.65 -2.03 15.47
C GLU A 252 -11.61 -1.00 15.95
N PHE A 253 -10.35 -1.40 16.14
CA PHE A 253 -9.28 -0.48 16.48
C PHE A 253 -9.01 0.55 15.38
N GLN A 254 -9.02 0.12 14.12
CA GLN A 254 -8.84 1.01 12.97
C GLN A 254 -10.06 1.91 12.76
N GLU A 255 -11.28 1.38 12.98
CA GLU A 255 -12.54 2.15 12.99
C GLU A 255 -12.48 3.26 14.05
N MET A 256 -12.07 2.92 15.28
CA MET A 256 -11.86 3.88 16.36
C MET A 256 -10.87 4.99 15.98
N ILE A 257 -9.73 4.65 15.37
CA ILE A 257 -8.75 5.66 14.92
C ILE A 257 -9.34 6.55 13.84
N ALA A 258 -10.04 5.99 12.85
CA ALA A 258 -10.65 6.74 11.76
C ALA A 258 -11.71 7.72 12.29
N TRP A 259 -12.63 7.23 13.12
CA TRP A 259 -13.64 8.02 13.81
C TRP A 259 -13.01 9.16 14.60
N PHE A 260 -12.01 8.86 15.43
CA PHE A 260 -11.35 9.87 16.26
C PHE A 260 -10.72 10.98 15.41
N LYS A 261 -10.04 10.63 14.32
CA LYS A 261 -9.40 11.59 13.43
C LYS A 261 -10.41 12.48 12.72
N GLU A 262 -11.52 11.92 12.26
CA GLU A 262 -12.59 12.67 11.59
C GLU A 262 -13.28 13.62 12.58
N LEU A 263 -13.75 13.11 13.71
CA LEU A 263 -14.45 13.88 14.73
C LEU A 263 -13.59 15.03 15.28
N MET A 264 -12.27 14.82 15.41
CA MET A 264 -11.35 15.83 15.93
C MET A 264 -10.79 16.77 14.83
N GLY A 265 -11.10 16.49 13.56
CA GLY A 265 -10.65 17.26 12.40
C GLY A 265 -11.24 18.67 12.31
N ARG A 266 -10.74 19.49 11.39
CA ARG A 266 -11.24 20.86 11.16
C ARG A 266 -11.09 21.25 9.69
N ASN A 267 -12.07 21.97 9.15
CA ASN A 267 -12.04 22.53 7.79
C ASN A 267 -11.73 21.44 6.72
N GLY A 268 -12.25 20.23 6.91
CA GLY A 268 -11.97 19.09 6.03
C GLY A 268 -10.63 18.37 6.26
N GLU A 269 -9.78 18.85 7.18
CA GLU A 269 -8.55 18.17 7.56
C GLU A 269 -8.79 17.16 8.69
N LEU A 270 -8.18 15.98 8.57
CA LEU A 270 -8.18 14.96 9.61
C LEU A 270 -7.24 15.33 10.75
N PHE A 271 -7.64 15.02 11.99
CA PHE A 271 -6.76 15.18 13.14
C PHE A 271 -5.64 14.12 13.15
N GLN A 272 -4.62 14.34 13.99
CA GLN A 272 -3.59 13.34 14.22
C GLN A 272 -4.17 12.12 14.95
N ALA A 273 -3.70 10.93 14.58
CA ALA A 273 -4.00 9.69 15.31
C ALA A 273 -3.58 9.78 16.80
N PRO A 274 -4.12 8.88 17.66
CA PRO A 274 -3.60 8.66 19.02
C PRO A 274 -2.08 8.48 19.03
N GLY A 275 -1.43 9.09 20.03
CA GLY A 275 0.02 9.21 20.09
C GLY A 275 0.70 7.96 20.60
N HIS A 276 0.06 7.23 21.51
CA HIS A 276 0.49 5.90 21.93
C HIS A 276 -0.56 4.89 21.47
N GLN A 277 -0.11 3.84 20.80
CA GLN A 277 -0.95 2.70 20.41
C GLN A 277 -0.34 1.46 21.03
N ARG A 278 -1.14 0.55 21.56
CA ARG A 278 -0.65 -0.66 22.22
C ARG A 278 -1.22 -1.89 21.57
N MET A 279 -0.37 -2.91 21.48
CA MET A 279 -0.77 -4.27 21.14
C MET A 279 -0.42 -5.17 22.33
N VAL A 280 -1.44 -5.79 22.92
CA VAL A 280 -1.27 -6.73 24.05
C VAL A 280 -1.53 -8.14 23.54
N VAL A 281 -0.51 -8.99 23.60
CA VAL A 281 -0.55 -10.36 23.09
C VAL A 281 -0.47 -11.34 24.25
N PRO A 282 -1.54 -12.10 24.54
CA PRO A 282 -1.50 -13.18 25.52
C PRO A 282 -0.61 -14.31 25.00
N VAL A 283 0.55 -14.52 25.61
CA VAL A 283 1.52 -15.55 25.21
C VAL A 283 1.36 -16.79 26.08
N GLY A 284 1.84 -17.95 25.59
CA GLY A 284 1.92 -19.19 26.35
C GLY A 284 3.37 -19.64 26.53
N ASP A 285 3.60 -20.66 27.34
CA ASP A 285 4.95 -21.09 27.77
C ASP A 285 5.91 -21.43 26.61
N ASN A 286 5.38 -21.91 25.49
CA ASN A 286 6.16 -22.30 24.31
C ASN A 286 6.43 -21.14 23.32
N PHE A 287 6.13 -19.89 23.70
CA PHE A 287 6.34 -18.72 22.86
C PHE A 287 7.84 -18.45 22.62
N ASN A 288 8.24 -18.30 21.36
CA ASN A 288 9.64 -18.11 21.01
C ASN A 288 10.09 -16.65 21.24
N ARG A 289 10.39 -16.31 22.49
CA ARG A 289 10.78 -14.95 22.92
C ARG A 289 12.02 -14.42 22.21
N GLN A 290 13.03 -15.26 21.96
CA GLN A 290 14.27 -14.87 21.27
C GLN A 290 14.03 -14.37 19.84
N LYS A 291 13.12 -15.00 19.09
CA LYS A 291 12.75 -14.55 17.75
C LYS A 291 11.70 -13.44 17.77
N ALA A 292 10.85 -13.39 18.79
CA ALA A 292 9.94 -12.27 19.00
C ALA A 292 10.70 -10.97 19.27
N ALA A 293 11.78 -11.02 20.05
CA ALA A 293 12.68 -9.89 20.31
C ALA A 293 13.34 -9.38 19.03
N GLU A 294 13.87 -10.29 18.18
CA GLU A 294 14.42 -9.92 16.86
C GLU A 294 13.37 -9.25 15.96
N LEU A 295 12.13 -9.73 15.97
CA LEU A 295 11.05 -9.10 15.20
C LEU A 295 10.69 -7.70 15.74
N THR A 296 10.72 -7.50 17.06
CA THR A 296 10.53 -6.20 17.70
C THR A 296 11.68 -5.22 17.38
N LYS A 297 12.92 -5.72 17.39
CA LYS A 297 14.12 -4.98 16.94
C LYS A 297 13.99 -4.52 15.49
N ALA A 298 13.56 -5.42 14.59
CA ALA A 298 13.28 -5.06 13.19
C ALA A 298 12.15 -4.02 13.06
N ALA A 299 11.12 -4.09 13.91
CA ALA A 299 10.04 -3.11 13.95
C ALA A 299 10.54 -1.72 14.37
N GLN A 300 11.40 -1.62 15.39
CA GLN A 300 12.03 -0.35 15.77
C GLN A 300 12.82 0.25 14.61
N ALA A 301 13.68 -0.55 13.97
CA ALA A 301 14.46 -0.11 12.83
C ALA A 301 13.57 0.44 11.70
N LEU A 302 12.47 -0.26 11.38
CA LEU A 302 11.52 0.20 10.37
C LEU A 302 10.87 1.54 10.75
N ILE A 303 10.48 1.74 12.01
CA ILE A 303 9.88 2.99 12.49
C ILE A 303 10.86 4.16 12.32
N VAL A 304 12.11 3.96 12.74
CA VAL A 304 13.16 5.00 12.66
C VAL A 304 13.42 5.36 11.20
N LEU A 305 13.62 4.37 10.33
CA LEU A 305 13.92 4.59 8.91
C LEU A 305 12.76 5.26 8.16
N GLU A 306 11.52 4.83 8.39
CA GLU A 306 10.33 5.47 7.80
C GLU A 306 10.11 6.88 8.35
N GLY A 307 10.45 7.12 9.63
CA GLY A 307 10.42 8.45 10.22
C GLY A 307 11.41 9.42 9.56
N ILE A 308 12.65 8.97 9.36
CA ILE A 308 13.69 9.71 8.64
C ILE A 308 13.24 10.00 7.21
N ALA A 309 12.88 8.95 6.44
CA ALA A 309 12.47 9.07 5.05
C ALA A 309 11.22 9.96 4.88
N GLY A 310 10.28 9.86 5.82
CA GLY A 310 9.03 10.62 5.86
C GLY A 310 9.16 12.05 6.41
N ARG A 311 10.35 12.48 6.83
CA ARG A 311 10.61 13.80 7.43
C ARG A 311 9.74 14.07 8.67
N SER A 312 9.54 13.05 9.51
CA SER A 312 8.73 13.19 10.73
C SER A 312 9.40 14.02 11.82
N GLY A 313 10.72 14.24 11.72
CA GLY A 313 11.52 14.90 12.73
C GLY A 313 11.91 13.99 13.90
N ILE A 314 11.77 12.67 13.73
CA ILE A 314 12.10 11.66 14.76
C ILE A 314 13.53 11.79 15.28
N GLU A 315 14.46 12.24 14.43
CA GLU A 315 15.90 12.42 14.72
C GLU A 315 16.20 13.66 15.59
N SER A 316 15.18 14.47 15.85
CA SER A 316 15.28 15.76 16.53
C SER A 316 14.23 15.96 17.61
N ALA A 317 13.41 14.94 17.88
CA ALA A 317 12.38 15.02 18.90
C ALA A 317 13.02 14.90 20.29
N ASP A 318 12.60 15.73 21.24
CA ASP A 318 13.06 15.71 22.65
C ASP A 318 12.63 14.44 23.43
N TYR A 319 12.11 13.42 22.74
CA TYR A 319 11.54 12.22 23.35
C TYR A 319 12.35 10.98 22.98
N LYS A 320 13.29 10.65 23.89
CA LYS A 320 13.95 9.37 24.18
C LYS A 320 14.64 8.57 23.07
N ASP A 321 15.74 7.95 23.47
CA ASP A 321 16.73 7.29 22.62
C ASP A 321 16.18 6.05 21.89
N VAL A 322 16.83 5.71 20.78
CA VAL A 322 16.66 4.41 20.12
C VAL A 322 17.06 3.34 21.13
N LEU A 323 16.21 2.34 21.39
CA LEU A 323 16.55 1.28 22.33
C LEU A 323 17.70 0.44 21.75
N ASP A 324 18.68 0.07 22.56
CA ASP A 324 19.67 -0.90 22.13
C ASP A 324 19.05 -2.31 22.00
N ASP A 325 19.76 -3.21 21.32
CA ASP A 325 19.28 -4.57 21.09
C ASP A 325 19.15 -5.40 22.38
N TRP A 326 19.95 -5.09 23.41
CA TRP A 326 19.97 -5.79 24.69
C TRP A 326 18.71 -5.45 25.49
N GLU A 327 18.32 -4.19 25.55
CA GLU A 327 17.12 -3.69 26.22
C GLU A 327 15.85 -4.28 25.59
N ILE A 328 15.76 -4.35 24.25
CA ILE A 328 14.63 -5.03 23.58
C ILE A 328 14.60 -6.53 23.94
N SER A 329 15.78 -7.14 24.06
CA SER A 329 15.91 -8.54 24.45
C SER A 329 15.38 -8.78 25.87
N GLU A 330 15.85 -8.03 26.87
CA GLU A 330 15.38 -8.11 28.26
C GLU A 330 13.87 -7.89 28.36
N GLY A 331 13.33 -6.88 27.65
CA GLY A 331 11.90 -6.60 27.70
C GLY A 331 11.01 -7.74 27.19
N ILE A 332 11.43 -8.47 26.15
CA ILE A 332 10.64 -9.56 25.56
C ILE A 332 10.94 -10.92 26.22
N ILE A 333 12.19 -11.17 26.61
CA ILE A 333 12.64 -12.46 27.15
C ILE A 333 12.39 -12.56 28.65
N ASP A 334 12.81 -11.55 29.39
CA ASP A 334 12.75 -11.52 30.85
C ASP A 334 11.50 -10.81 31.38
N GLY A 335 10.81 -10.05 30.51
CA GLY A 335 9.54 -9.40 30.81
C GLY A 335 9.71 -8.07 31.54
N GLU A 336 10.88 -7.44 31.42
CA GLU A 336 11.17 -6.13 32.00
C GLU A 336 10.53 -4.98 31.19
N GLU A 337 10.33 -3.83 31.82
CA GLU A 337 9.90 -2.63 31.09
C GLU A 337 11.12 -1.97 30.45
N THR A 338 11.08 -1.75 29.14
CA THR A 338 12.12 -0.98 28.47
C THR A 338 11.95 0.52 28.76
N GLY A 339 13.02 1.27 28.52
CA GLY A 339 13.00 2.69 28.26
C GLY A 339 11.93 3.08 27.23
N ARG A 340 11.62 4.38 27.18
CA ARG A 340 10.70 4.87 26.14
C ARG A 340 11.55 5.11 24.90
N GLY A 341 11.13 4.68 23.73
CA GLY A 341 11.80 4.98 22.46
C GLY A 341 10.76 5.11 21.35
N PRO A 342 11.10 4.81 20.09
CA PRO A 342 10.11 4.64 19.02
C PRO A 342 9.02 3.61 19.34
N LEU A 343 9.41 2.59 20.11
CA LEU A 343 8.51 1.66 20.78
C LEU A 343 8.92 1.53 22.26
N ARG A 344 8.08 0.87 23.06
CA ARG A 344 8.39 0.41 24.41
C ARG A 344 7.78 -0.97 24.60
N VAL A 345 8.52 -1.87 25.23
CA VAL A 345 7.95 -3.11 25.77
C VAL A 345 7.55 -2.82 27.22
N ASP A 346 6.27 -2.99 27.54
CA ASP A 346 5.82 -2.86 28.92
C ASP A 346 6.18 -4.12 29.70
N TYR A 347 6.36 -3.99 31.02
CA TYR A 347 6.59 -5.15 31.89
C TYR A 347 5.51 -6.22 31.69
N GLU A 348 5.93 -7.48 31.74
CA GLU A 348 5.06 -8.62 31.48
C GLU A 348 3.91 -8.67 32.50
N GLY A 349 2.70 -8.93 32.01
CA GLY A 349 1.53 -9.02 32.88
C GLY A 349 0.87 -7.69 33.23
N ARG A 350 1.41 -6.54 32.79
CA ARG A 350 0.87 -5.20 33.09
C ARG A 350 -0.64 -5.07 32.90
N PHE A 351 -1.14 -5.53 31.76
CA PHE A 351 -2.56 -5.41 31.39
C PHE A 351 -3.31 -6.74 31.51
N VAL A 352 -2.66 -7.82 31.07
CA VAL A 352 -3.21 -9.17 31.09
C VAL A 352 -2.11 -10.10 31.57
N LYS A 353 -2.40 -10.99 32.52
CA LYS A 353 -1.44 -11.99 32.99
C LYS A 353 -0.87 -12.81 31.82
N ASP A 354 0.41 -13.14 31.84
CA ASP A 354 1.11 -13.93 30.80
C ASP A 354 0.92 -13.30 29.41
N SER A 355 1.30 -12.03 29.27
CA SER A 355 1.18 -11.29 28.01
C SER A 355 2.37 -10.37 27.76
N VAL A 356 2.73 -10.25 26.49
CA VAL A 356 3.68 -9.27 25.99
C VAL A 356 2.90 -8.05 25.52
N SER A 357 3.27 -6.86 25.99
CA SER A 357 2.66 -5.59 25.57
C SER A 357 3.71 -4.73 24.88
N ILE A 358 3.40 -4.30 23.65
CA ILE A 358 4.24 -3.40 22.88
C ILE A 358 3.47 -2.10 22.66
N GLU A 359 4.04 -1.01 23.16
CA GLU A 359 3.57 0.35 22.91
C GLU A 359 4.33 0.96 21.74
N PHE A 360 3.60 1.37 20.72
CA PHE A 360 4.06 2.13 19.57
C PHE A 360 3.92 3.62 19.86
N ARG A 361 5.02 4.37 19.77
CA ARG A 361 5.10 5.78 20.18
C ARG A 361 5.43 6.70 19.00
N SER A 362 6.70 7.07 18.82
CA SER A 362 7.11 7.99 17.75
C SER A 362 7.17 7.28 16.40
N GLY A 363 6.93 8.02 15.30
CA GLY A 363 6.95 7.47 13.92
C GLY A 363 5.74 6.60 13.50
N THR A 364 4.97 6.05 14.44
CA THR A 364 3.79 5.20 14.18
C THR A 364 2.48 5.98 14.02
N LYS A 365 2.52 7.32 14.08
CA LYS A 365 1.41 8.18 13.64
C LYS A 365 1.12 8.02 12.14
N ASN A 366 2.10 7.55 11.36
CA ASN A 366 1.90 7.16 9.98
C ASN A 366 1.14 5.84 9.93
N LEU A 367 -0.13 5.91 9.50
CA LEU A 367 -1.05 4.78 9.42
C LEU A 367 -0.49 3.60 8.62
N ARG A 368 0.28 3.86 7.56
CA ARG A 368 0.92 2.82 6.73
C ARG A 368 1.91 1.98 7.54
N VAL A 369 2.77 2.67 8.30
CA VAL A 369 3.84 2.04 9.08
C VAL A 369 3.21 1.28 10.25
N ALA A 370 2.28 1.91 10.96
CA ALA A 370 1.56 1.28 12.07
C ALA A 370 0.80 0.03 11.64
N ARG A 371 0.01 0.10 10.56
CA ARG A 371 -0.76 -1.06 10.05
C ARG A 371 0.16 -2.22 9.70
N PHE A 372 1.24 -1.97 8.95
CA PHE A 372 2.18 -3.03 8.56
C PHE A 372 2.86 -3.68 9.76
N ILE A 373 3.37 -2.87 10.69
CA ILE A 373 4.08 -3.38 11.89
C ILE A 373 3.14 -4.15 12.79
N GLN A 374 1.97 -3.59 13.11
CA GLN A 374 1.00 -4.26 13.99
C GLN A 374 0.47 -5.53 13.35
N ALA A 375 0.19 -5.55 12.04
CA ALA A 375 -0.23 -6.78 11.35
C ALA A 375 0.88 -7.84 11.34
N SER A 376 2.14 -7.45 11.11
CA SER A 376 3.28 -8.39 11.07
C SER A 376 3.59 -8.98 12.44
N LEU A 377 3.64 -8.14 13.48
CA LEU A 377 3.84 -8.59 14.86
C LEU A 377 2.67 -9.44 15.33
N ALA A 378 1.42 -8.96 15.21
CA ALA A 378 0.24 -9.68 15.69
C ALA A 378 0.08 -11.04 15.01
N SER A 379 0.25 -11.12 13.69
CA SER A 379 0.12 -12.38 12.96
C SER A 379 1.16 -13.41 13.38
N ARG A 380 2.45 -13.05 13.42
CA ARG A 380 3.54 -13.94 13.82
C ARG A 380 3.47 -14.32 15.30
N PHE A 381 3.21 -13.34 16.18
CA PHE A 381 3.09 -13.59 17.61
C PHE A 381 1.90 -14.50 17.91
N SER A 382 0.75 -14.25 17.27
CA SER A 382 -0.47 -15.06 17.50
C SER A 382 -0.32 -16.53 17.09
N ARG A 383 0.59 -16.83 16.16
CA ARG A 383 0.81 -18.18 15.62
C ARG A 383 2.12 -18.80 16.11
N ASN A 384 2.93 -18.07 16.87
CA ASN A 384 4.30 -18.45 17.20
C ASN A 384 5.13 -18.80 15.95
N ASP A 385 4.87 -18.13 14.83
CA ASP A 385 5.50 -18.38 13.53
C ASP A 385 6.58 -17.35 13.23
N PHE A 386 7.81 -17.73 13.55
CA PHE A 386 9.01 -16.95 13.32
C PHE A 386 9.92 -17.61 12.26
N SER A 387 9.30 -18.26 11.28
CA SER A 387 9.99 -18.74 10.07
C SER A 387 10.72 -17.59 9.38
N GLY A 388 11.99 -17.83 9.04
CA GLY A 388 12.89 -16.84 8.43
C GLY A 388 13.42 -15.74 9.35
N ILE A 389 13.04 -15.73 10.64
CA ILE A 389 13.52 -14.75 11.64
C ILE A 389 14.66 -15.37 12.46
N GLU A 390 15.75 -14.64 12.64
CA GLU A 390 16.88 -15.04 13.47
C GLU A 390 16.61 -14.85 14.97
N LYS A 391 17.52 -15.34 15.81
CA LYS A 391 17.46 -15.07 17.26
C LYS A 391 18.09 -13.70 17.56
N VAL A 392 17.53 -12.94 18.50
CA VAL A 392 18.04 -11.59 18.82
C VAL A 392 19.53 -11.57 19.20
N HIS A 393 20.03 -12.57 19.93
CA HIS A 393 21.45 -12.66 20.30
C HIS A 393 22.39 -13.22 19.21
N SER A 394 21.87 -13.54 18.02
CA SER A 394 22.73 -14.04 16.93
C SER A 394 23.51 -12.94 16.23
N TRP A 395 23.11 -11.68 16.39
CA TRP A 395 23.76 -10.52 15.79
C TRP A 395 23.27 -9.23 16.46
N THR A 396 24.06 -8.17 16.34
CA THR A 396 23.72 -6.84 16.89
C THR A 396 23.58 -5.81 15.78
N LEU A 397 22.50 -5.02 15.80
CA LEU A 397 22.23 -3.89 14.92
C LEU A 397 22.60 -2.57 15.59
N VAL A 398 22.10 -2.38 16.81
CA VAL A 398 22.29 -1.20 17.66
C VAL A 398 22.86 -1.66 19.01
N ASP A 399 24.00 -1.07 19.37
CA ASP A 399 24.69 -1.19 20.66
C ASP A 399 25.23 0.17 21.13
N ASP A 400 25.79 0.20 22.34
CA ASP A 400 26.46 1.37 22.92
C ASP A 400 27.49 2.03 21.99
N GLN A 401 28.20 1.26 21.16
CA GLN A 401 29.21 1.80 20.25
C GLN A 401 28.55 2.54 19.08
N THR A 402 27.44 2.02 18.56
CA THR A 402 26.67 2.67 17.49
C THR A 402 25.86 3.88 17.97
N MET A 403 25.49 3.94 19.26
CA MET A 403 24.60 4.99 19.78
C MET A 403 25.33 6.27 20.18
N ASN A 404 26.58 6.17 20.63
CA ASN A 404 27.30 7.26 21.27
C ASN A 404 28.27 7.98 20.32
N HIS A 405 29.57 7.81 20.54
CA HIS A 405 30.63 8.57 19.90
C HIS A 405 31.13 7.89 18.63
N VAL A 406 31.22 8.65 17.53
CA VAL A 406 31.77 8.16 16.27
C VAL A 406 33.29 8.15 16.34
N ASP A 407 33.89 6.96 16.39
CA ASP A 407 35.34 6.78 16.38
C ASP A 407 35.94 6.96 14.98
N THR A 408 37.07 7.66 14.90
CA THR A 408 37.75 7.94 13.64
C THR A 408 38.39 6.70 13.02
N LEU A 409 38.97 5.82 13.84
CA LEU A 409 39.65 4.62 13.35
C LEU A 409 38.63 3.59 12.86
N ASP A 410 37.50 3.44 13.56
CA ASP A 410 36.39 2.58 13.12
C ASP A 410 35.94 2.98 11.72
N ILE A 411 35.49 4.21 11.49
CA ILE A 411 34.95 4.58 10.17
C ILE A 411 36.02 4.55 9.07
N LYS A 412 37.31 4.78 9.40
CA LYS A 412 38.43 4.60 8.47
C LYS A 412 38.55 3.15 8.03
N TYR A 413 38.71 2.22 8.96
CA TYR A 413 38.97 0.81 8.64
C TYR A 413 37.71 0.10 8.14
N ARG A 414 36.57 0.40 8.75
CA ARG A 414 35.28 -0.19 8.40
C ARG A 414 34.86 0.21 7.00
N PHE A 415 35.00 1.48 6.58
CA PHE A 415 34.53 1.95 5.27
C PHE A 415 35.62 2.30 4.26
N GLY A 416 36.91 2.15 4.62
CA GLY A 416 38.03 2.39 3.70
C GLY A 416 38.20 3.86 3.32
N LEU A 417 38.06 4.76 4.31
CA LEU A 417 38.29 6.20 4.14
C LEU A 417 39.77 6.56 4.32
N THR A 418 40.20 7.69 3.77
CA THR A 418 41.48 8.30 4.18
C THR A 418 41.38 8.80 5.62
N MET A 419 42.52 8.91 6.31
CA MET A 419 42.55 9.41 7.69
C MET A 419 41.97 10.83 7.80
N GLU A 420 42.20 11.68 6.81
CA GLU A 420 41.68 13.06 6.78
C GLU A 420 40.16 13.08 6.65
N GLN A 421 39.60 12.32 5.69
CA GLN A 421 38.15 12.19 5.52
C GLN A 421 37.50 11.62 6.78
N ALA A 422 38.08 10.59 7.39
CA ALA A 422 37.57 9.98 8.61
C ALA A 422 37.55 10.98 9.78
N LYS A 423 38.66 11.70 10.02
CA LYS A 423 38.71 12.72 11.08
C LYS A 423 37.65 13.80 10.90
N SER A 424 37.50 14.30 9.67
CA SER A 424 36.52 15.35 9.34
C SER A 424 35.08 14.84 9.52
N ALA A 425 34.76 13.65 9.02
CA ALA A 425 33.43 13.04 9.17
C ALA A 425 33.07 12.80 10.64
N ALA A 426 33.94 12.13 11.39
CA ALA A 426 33.73 11.83 12.81
C ALA A 426 33.51 13.12 13.61
N SER A 427 34.36 14.14 13.40
CA SER A 427 34.21 15.44 14.08
C SER A 427 32.84 16.07 13.84
N LYS A 428 32.34 16.05 12.61
CA LYS A 428 31.04 16.67 12.26
C LYS A 428 29.84 15.88 12.76
N LEU A 429 29.90 14.55 12.70
CA LEU A 429 28.84 13.68 13.23
C LEU A 429 28.73 13.87 14.75
N ASN A 430 29.86 13.86 15.46
CA ASN A 430 29.91 14.10 16.90
C ASN A 430 29.42 15.51 17.27
N GLN A 431 29.75 16.54 16.47
CA GLN A 431 29.27 17.91 16.67
C GLN A 431 27.75 18.04 16.47
N ALA A 432 27.17 17.32 15.52
CA ALA A 432 25.74 17.36 15.23
C ALA A 432 24.88 16.66 16.30
N SER A 433 25.43 15.65 16.98
CA SER A 433 24.79 14.88 18.07
C SER A 433 23.42 14.34 17.68
N LEU A 434 23.43 13.29 16.85
CA LEU A 434 22.24 12.51 16.45
C LEU A 434 22.24 11.18 17.23
N ASP A 435 22.19 11.27 18.56
CA ASP A 435 22.37 10.15 19.50
C ASP A 435 21.47 8.97 19.11
N GLY A 436 22.07 7.81 18.78
CA GLY A 436 21.35 6.63 18.25
C GLY A 436 20.75 6.73 16.84
N TYR A 437 20.54 7.95 16.31
CA TYR A 437 19.86 8.19 15.02
C TYR A 437 20.79 8.26 13.81
N ASN A 438 22.10 8.05 13.99
CA ASN A 438 23.05 7.88 12.89
C ASN A 438 22.88 6.52 12.19
N VAL A 439 21.73 6.28 11.57
CA VAL A 439 21.34 4.98 11.01
C VAL A 439 22.30 4.44 9.94
N ALA A 440 23.03 5.30 9.25
CA ALA A 440 24.06 4.88 8.29
C ALA A 440 25.29 4.23 8.97
N LEU A 441 25.41 4.31 10.29
CA LEU A 441 26.51 3.69 11.06
C LEU A 441 26.08 2.44 11.85
N TRP A 442 24.78 2.13 11.89
CA TRP A 442 24.30 0.88 12.48
C TRP A 442 24.91 -0.34 11.77
N ASN A 443 24.87 -1.50 12.42
CA ASN A 443 25.59 -2.69 11.94
C ASN A 443 24.87 -3.46 10.81
N TRP A 444 24.67 -2.80 9.68
CA TRP A 444 24.07 -3.39 8.48
C TRP A 444 25.02 -4.32 7.71
N TYR A 445 26.33 -4.12 7.84
CA TYR A 445 27.31 -4.61 6.86
C TYR A 445 27.95 -5.96 7.20
N ASN A 446 27.94 -6.36 8.47
CA ASN A 446 28.65 -7.56 8.93
C ASN A 446 27.71 -8.76 8.95
N GLU A 447 27.02 -8.97 10.07
CA GLU A 447 26.25 -10.19 10.35
C GLU A 447 24.73 -10.01 10.14
N CYS A 448 24.30 -8.85 9.64
CA CYS A 448 22.87 -8.58 9.41
C CYS A 448 22.23 -9.69 8.56
N PRO A 449 21.23 -10.44 9.08
CA PRO A 449 20.64 -11.58 8.40
C PRO A 449 19.65 -11.16 7.30
N MET A 450 19.25 -9.89 7.27
CA MET A 450 18.33 -9.34 6.28
C MET A 450 18.98 -9.16 4.91
N PHE A 451 20.32 -9.18 4.83
CA PHE A 451 21.07 -8.83 3.62
C PHE A 451 22.07 -9.92 3.20
N GLY A 452 22.05 -10.26 1.91
CA GLY A 452 23.09 -11.04 1.25
C GLY A 452 24.39 -10.24 1.07
N LYS A 453 25.47 -10.96 0.70
CA LYS A 453 26.82 -10.38 0.54
C LYS A 453 26.86 -9.23 -0.46
N THR A 454 26.12 -9.34 -1.56
CA THR A 454 26.04 -8.32 -2.62
C THR A 454 25.45 -7.01 -2.08
N LYS A 455 24.33 -7.07 -1.35
CA LYS A 455 23.71 -5.90 -0.71
C LYS A 455 24.61 -5.26 0.33
N LYS A 456 25.25 -6.05 1.20
CA LYS A 456 26.19 -5.56 2.21
C LYS A 456 27.35 -4.78 1.57
N THR A 457 27.88 -5.28 0.45
CA THR A 457 28.94 -4.61 -0.34
C THR A 457 28.47 -3.26 -0.89
N ILE A 458 27.27 -3.23 -1.47
CA ILE A 458 26.66 -1.99 -2.01
C ILE A 458 26.41 -0.97 -0.90
N LEU A 459 25.81 -1.39 0.22
CA LEU A 459 25.55 -0.52 1.36
C LEU A 459 26.83 0.04 1.97
N LYS A 460 27.89 -0.77 2.05
CA LYS A 460 29.20 -0.35 2.56
C LYS A 460 29.78 0.80 1.73
N ASN A 461 29.68 0.70 0.40
CA ASN A 461 30.11 1.78 -0.50
C ASN A 461 29.19 3.01 -0.45
N LEU A 462 27.86 2.81 -0.42
CA LEU A 462 26.92 3.91 -0.23
C LEU A 462 27.20 4.70 1.07
N THR A 463 27.61 3.99 2.13
CA THR A 463 27.95 4.59 3.43
C THR A 463 29.29 5.31 3.40
N LYS A 464 30.28 4.77 2.68
CA LYS A 464 31.54 5.46 2.39
C LYS A 464 31.28 6.80 1.72
N ASP A 465 30.41 6.83 0.70
CA ASP A 465 30.06 8.03 -0.03
C ASP A 465 29.35 9.06 0.86
N TYR A 466 28.39 8.59 1.68
CA TYR A 466 27.74 9.42 2.71
C TYR A 466 28.76 10.06 3.67
N LEU A 467 29.76 9.31 4.13
CA LEU A 467 30.79 9.83 5.05
C LEU A 467 31.73 10.85 4.38
N ILE A 468 32.06 10.64 3.10
CA ILE A 468 32.81 11.63 2.31
C ILE A 468 32.00 12.93 2.18
N ASP A 469 30.69 12.82 1.97
CA ASP A 469 29.82 14.00 1.89
C ASP A 469 29.75 14.75 3.21
N VAL A 470 29.57 14.04 4.32
CA VAL A 470 29.64 14.64 5.65
C VAL A 470 31.00 15.34 5.86
N ALA A 471 32.11 14.67 5.50
CA ALA A 471 33.46 15.23 5.58
C ALA A 471 33.66 16.50 4.72
N SER A 472 32.86 16.71 3.68
CA SER A 472 32.95 17.89 2.79
C SER A 472 32.07 19.09 3.22
N LEU A 473 31.09 18.88 4.12
CA LEU A 473 30.20 19.97 4.60
C LEU A 473 30.98 21.16 5.17
N LYS A 474 30.65 22.39 4.74
CA LYS A 474 31.37 23.61 5.17
C LYS A 474 30.68 24.35 6.33
N HIS A 475 29.61 23.80 6.89
CA HIS A 475 28.83 24.46 7.94
C HIS A 475 29.60 24.51 9.27
N THR A 476 29.67 25.70 9.87
CA THR A 476 30.31 25.93 11.18
C THR A 476 29.30 26.02 12.33
N ASN A 477 28.03 26.35 12.03
CA ASN A 477 26.93 26.38 13.00
C ASN A 477 26.34 24.96 13.19
N ARG A 478 26.15 24.55 14.46
CA ARG A 478 25.66 23.23 14.84
C ARG A 478 24.30 22.87 14.24
N ASP A 479 23.33 23.78 14.26
CA ASP A 479 21.97 23.50 13.78
C ASP A 479 21.92 23.33 12.26
N ASN A 480 22.68 24.17 11.55
CA ASN A 480 22.80 24.06 10.09
C ASN A 480 23.55 22.78 9.70
N LEU A 481 24.61 22.44 10.42
CA LEU A 481 25.32 21.17 10.24
C LEU A 481 24.40 19.97 10.48
N LYS A 482 23.65 19.98 11.60
CA LYS A 482 22.68 18.93 11.95
C LYS A 482 21.64 18.74 10.85
N LYS A 483 21.04 19.83 10.35
CA LYS A 483 20.08 19.78 9.22
C LYS A 483 20.68 19.21 7.94
N ALA A 484 21.92 19.60 7.61
CA ALA A 484 22.62 19.08 6.43
C ALA A 484 22.90 17.58 6.55
N ILE A 485 23.38 17.11 7.71
CA ILE A 485 23.62 15.69 7.97
C ILE A 485 22.32 14.88 7.92
N ILE A 486 21.24 15.37 8.53
CA ILE A 486 19.91 14.73 8.43
C ILE A 486 19.47 14.63 6.97
N SER A 487 19.72 15.66 6.14
CA SER A 487 19.40 15.62 4.71
C SER A 487 20.18 14.52 3.98
N LEU A 488 21.48 14.38 4.25
CA LEU A 488 22.31 13.31 3.69
C LEU A 488 21.84 11.92 4.17
N GLN A 489 21.47 11.77 5.44
CA GLN A 489 20.93 10.51 5.96
C GLN A 489 19.61 10.13 5.29
N ARG A 490 18.73 11.09 5.03
CA ARG A 490 17.47 10.85 4.32
C ARG A 490 17.71 10.31 2.91
N GLU A 491 18.67 10.88 2.20
CA GLU A 491 19.07 10.37 0.88
C GLU A 491 19.64 8.95 0.99
N TRP A 492 20.50 8.68 1.98
CA TRP A 492 21.05 7.35 2.24
C TRP A 492 19.93 6.33 2.55
N VAL A 493 18.98 6.64 3.42
CA VAL A 493 17.83 5.78 3.74
C VAL A 493 16.97 5.54 2.50
N ALA A 494 16.67 6.58 1.72
CA ALA A 494 15.87 6.46 0.51
C ALA A 494 16.57 5.61 -0.57
N SER A 495 17.88 5.76 -0.72
CA SER A 495 18.69 5.08 -1.75
C SER A 495 19.02 3.65 -1.39
N SER A 496 19.29 3.38 -0.12
CA SER A 496 19.66 2.05 0.38
C SER A 496 18.55 1.03 0.23
N ASN A 497 17.29 1.45 0.08
CA ASN A 497 16.10 0.59 -0.05
C ASN A 497 15.87 -0.41 1.10
N ILE A 498 16.58 -0.25 2.22
CA ILE A 498 16.54 -1.19 3.37
C ILE A 498 15.15 -1.27 4.03
N ILE A 499 14.32 -0.25 3.89
CA ILE A 499 12.92 -0.26 4.34
C ILE A 499 12.14 -1.43 3.73
N GLU A 500 12.31 -1.68 2.42
CA GLU A 500 11.61 -2.77 1.74
C GLU A 500 12.22 -4.14 2.08
N ASP A 501 13.53 -4.20 2.30
CA ASP A 501 14.20 -5.42 2.81
C ASP A 501 13.69 -5.80 4.22
N ILE A 502 13.58 -4.83 5.13
CA ILE A 502 13.05 -5.04 6.49
C ILE A 502 11.56 -5.45 6.43
N ARG A 503 10.76 -4.80 5.59
CA ARG A 503 9.35 -5.21 5.37
C ARG A 503 9.27 -6.66 4.90
N LYS A 504 10.12 -7.08 3.95
CA LYS A 504 10.18 -8.48 3.49
C LYS A 504 10.58 -9.44 4.62
N TYR A 505 11.55 -9.07 5.46
CA TYR A 505 11.97 -9.87 6.61
C TYR A 505 10.86 -10.02 7.66
N MET A 506 10.14 -8.94 7.98
CA MET A 506 9.07 -8.93 8.98
C MET A 506 7.79 -9.64 8.52
N MET A 507 7.44 -9.57 7.23
CA MET A 507 6.21 -10.15 6.69
C MET A 507 6.19 -11.67 6.91
N PRO A 508 5.09 -12.29 7.36
CA PRO A 508 4.97 -13.75 7.48
C PRO A 508 5.31 -14.47 6.18
N GLN A 509 6.12 -15.53 6.26
CA GLN A 509 6.42 -16.34 5.08
C GLN A 509 5.18 -17.12 4.62
N ARG A 510 5.01 -17.19 3.30
CA ARG A 510 3.95 -18.00 2.69
C ARG A 510 4.43 -19.43 2.57
N ASN A 511 3.72 -20.36 3.19
CA ASN A 511 4.07 -21.78 3.18
C ASN A 511 3.15 -22.57 2.26
N PHE A 512 3.72 -23.54 1.56
CA PHE A 512 2.97 -24.50 0.76
C PHE A 512 2.50 -25.65 1.66
N LEU A 513 1.19 -25.96 1.60
CA LEU A 513 0.67 -27.19 2.21
C LEU A 513 1.13 -28.43 1.42
N ASP A 514 1.24 -28.29 0.10
CA ASP A 514 1.70 -29.31 -0.84
C ASP A 514 2.62 -28.64 -1.87
N ARG A 515 3.92 -28.60 -1.57
CA ARG A 515 4.90 -27.89 -2.41
C ARG A 515 4.97 -28.45 -3.82
N GLU A 516 4.76 -29.74 -4.04
CA GLU A 516 4.90 -30.32 -5.38
C GLU A 516 3.74 -29.94 -6.30
N SER A 517 2.51 -29.91 -5.79
CA SER A 517 1.32 -29.72 -6.62
C SER A 517 0.63 -28.36 -6.49
N PHE A 518 1.12 -27.44 -5.64
CA PHE A 518 0.42 -26.18 -5.35
C PHE A 518 0.10 -25.33 -6.60
N HIS A 519 1.04 -25.23 -7.53
CA HIS A 519 0.89 -24.51 -8.81
C HIS A 519 -0.02 -25.24 -9.81
N LYS A 520 -0.41 -26.49 -9.54
CA LYS A 520 -1.28 -27.28 -10.41
C LYS A 520 -2.74 -26.95 -10.11
N PHE A 521 -3.51 -26.86 -11.18
CA PHE A 521 -4.96 -26.94 -11.08
C PHE A 521 -5.33 -28.42 -10.90
N LYS A 522 -6.22 -28.75 -9.96
CA LYS A 522 -6.68 -30.13 -9.74
C LYS A 522 -8.04 -30.31 -10.42
N PRO A 523 -8.08 -30.66 -11.72
CA PRO A 523 -9.36 -30.93 -12.38
C PRO A 523 -10.01 -32.21 -11.85
N GLY A 524 -11.30 -32.37 -12.14
CA GLY A 524 -11.97 -33.68 -12.05
C GLY A 524 -11.29 -34.74 -12.93
N THR A 525 -11.57 -36.02 -12.68
CA THR A 525 -10.99 -37.14 -13.43
C THR A 525 -11.50 -37.21 -14.88
N ASN A 526 -10.65 -37.63 -15.82
CA ASN A 526 -10.94 -37.82 -17.27
C ASN A 526 -11.20 -36.53 -18.08
N LEU A 527 -10.22 -35.63 -18.16
CA LEU A 527 -10.31 -34.44 -19.02
C LEU A 527 -9.69 -34.65 -20.42
N PRO A 528 -10.27 -34.06 -21.48
CA PRO A 528 -9.70 -34.08 -22.83
C PRO A 528 -8.30 -33.45 -22.94
N ILE A 529 -8.06 -32.36 -22.21
CA ILE A 529 -6.77 -31.65 -22.20
C ILE A 529 -6.29 -31.48 -20.76
N ASP A 530 -5.08 -31.95 -20.46
CA ASP A 530 -4.42 -31.67 -19.19
C ASP A 530 -3.78 -30.27 -19.23
N VAL A 531 -4.46 -29.30 -18.62
CA VAL A 531 -3.98 -27.92 -18.57
C VAL A 531 -2.69 -27.73 -17.78
N ASN A 532 -2.30 -28.69 -16.93
CA ASN A 532 -1.06 -28.60 -16.19
C ASN A 532 0.17 -28.89 -17.06
N LYS A 533 -0.03 -29.54 -18.22
CA LYS A 533 1.02 -29.84 -19.20
C LYS A 533 1.14 -28.79 -20.31
N ILE A 534 0.33 -27.72 -20.27
CA ILE A 534 0.48 -26.60 -21.19
C ILE A 534 1.71 -25.81 -20.77
N ASP A 535 2.66 -25.64 -21.71
CA ASP A 535 3.86 -24.85 -21.48
C ASP A 535 3.50 -23.39 -21.21
N LEU A 536 4.15 -22.85 -20.17
CA LEU A 536 4.04 -21.44 -19.79
C LEU A 536 5.43 -20.82 -19.89
N GLY A 537 5.49 -19.60 -20.44
CA GLY A 537 6.69 -18.76 -20.37
C GLY A 537 6.46 -17.67 -19.34
N ILE A 538 7.24 -17.67 -18.27
CA ILE A 538 7.14 -16.68 -17.19
C ILE A 538 8.27 -15.67 -17.30
N GLU A 539 7.96 -14.41 -17.05
CA GLU A 539 8.94 -13.35 -16.85
C GLU A 539 8.84 -12.87 -15.40
N TYR A 540 9.94 -13.00 -14.66
CA TYR A 540 10.04 -12.51 -13.30
C TYR A 540 10.75 -11.17 -13.28
N SER A 541 10.20 -10.22 -12.55
CA SER A 541 10.75 -8.87 -12.43
C SER A 541 11.26 -8.61 -11.00
N ALA A 542 12.40 -7.94 -10.87
CA ALA A 542 12.90 -7.43 -9.60
C ALA A 542 13.56 -6.05 -9.76
N LYS A 543 13.78 -5.34 -8.66
CA LYS A 543 14.58 -4.11 -8.63
C LYS A 543 15.99 -4.41 -8.15
N PHE A 544 16.91 -3.61 -8.67
CA PHE A 544 18.27 -3.55 -8.14
C PHE A 544 18.24 -3.19 -6.64
N PRO A 545 19.21 -3.67 -5.87
CA PRO A 545 19.27 -3.48 -4.42
C PRO A 545 19.47 -2.02 -4.00
N LEU A 546 19.96 -1.15 -4.90
CA LEU A 546 20.05 0.31 -4.72
C LEU A 546 18.90 0.99 -5.46
N LYS A 547 18.19 1.90 -4.80
CA LYS A 547 17.08 2.65 -5.35
C LYS A 547 17.55 3.98 -5.92
N PHE A 548 17.23 4.21 -7.19
CA PHE A 548 17.50 5.47 -7.87
C PHE A 548 16.92 6.70 -7.11
N GLN A 549 17.76 7.73 -6.94
CA GLN A 549 17.37 9.08 -6.52
C GLN A 549 17.83 10.09 -7.56
N GLY A 550 16.96 11.04 -7.89
CA GLY A 550 17.27 12.11 -8.83
C GLY A 550 16.54 13.39 -8.51
N ASP A 551 17.08 14.48 -9.04
CA ASP A 551 16.50 15.80 -8.95
C ASP A 551 15.56 16.06 -10.10
N TYR A 552 14.52 16.81 -9.77
CA TYR A 552 13.49 17.22 -10.70
C TYR A 552 13.28 18.73 -10.56
N ALA A 553 12.92 19.40 -11.66
CA ALA A 553 12.55 20.80 -11.62
C ALA A 553 11.37 20.98 -10.65
N MET A 554 11.40 22.09 -9.91
CA MET A 554 10.40 22.42 -8.90
C MET A 554 9.70 23.71 -9.34
N ILE A 555 8.39 23.78 -9.13
CA ILE A 555 7.60 25.00 -9.30
C ILE A 555 6.95 25.37 -7.98
N GLU A 556 6.89 26.66 -7.70
CA GLU A 556 6.18 27.22 -6.56
C GLU A 556 4.67 27.24 -6.84
N ASN A 557 3.88 26.80 -5.87
CA ASN A 557 2.43 26.88 -5.89
C ASN A 557 1.99 28.26 -5.39
N GLU A 558 0.73 28.61 -5.64
CA GLU A 558 0.13 29.88 -5.16
C GLU A 558 0.18 30.02 -3.63
N ASP A 559 0.28 28.91 -2.89
CA ASP A 559 0.42 28.88 -1.42
C ASP A 559 1.88 28.98 -0.94
N GLY A 560 2.83 29.23 -1.84
CA GLY A 560 4.28 29.31 -1.55
C GLY A 560 4.95 27.95 -1.36
N SER A 561 4.23 26.82 -1.51
CA SER A 561 4.82 25.48 -1.43
C SER A 561 5.40 25.04 -2.77
N TYR A 562 6.47 24.22 -2.78
CA TYR A 562 7.03 23.71 -4.03
C TYR A 562 6.46 22.33 -4.40
N LYS A 563 6.17 22.11 -5.69
CA LYS A 563 5.91 20.77 -6.25
C LYS A 563 6.83 20.47 -7.41
N ARG A 564 7.08 19.19 -7.66
CA ARG A 564 7.86 18.76 -8.82
C ARG A 564 7.09 19.08 -10.10
N GLU A 565 7.79 19.71 -11.03
CA GLU A 565 7.26 20.12 -12.31
C GLU A 565 7.10 18.91 -13.24
N ARG A 566 5.93 18.84 -13.87
CA ARG A 566 5.68 17.92 -14.98
C ARG A 566 5.79 18.69 -16.27
N LEU A 567 6.50 18.12 -17.22
CA LEU A 567 6.55 18.61 -18.59
C LEU A 567 5.19 18.43 -19.25
N LEU A 568 5.00 19.06 -20.41
CA LEU A 568 3.77 18.97 -21.19
C LEU A 568 3.39 17.52 -21.54
N ASP A 569 4.37 16.63 -21.72
CA ASP A 569 4.20 15.19 -21.92
C ASP A 569 3.81 14.39 -20.67
N GLY A 570 3.67 15.07 -19.54
CA GLY A 570 3.30 14.50 -18.24
C GLY A 570 4.46 13.81 -17.52
N LYS A 571 5.66 13.73 -18.12
CA LYS A 571 6.86 13.21 -17.45
C LYS A 571 7.38 14.24 -16.45
N MET A 572 8.12 13.76 -15.45
CA MET A 572 8.81 14.65 -14.51
C MET A 572 9.97 15.31 -15.24
N SER A 573 10.15 16.62 -15.06
CA SER A 573 11.31 17.33 -15.60
C SER A 573 12.57 16.90 -14.84
N TRP A 574 13.29 15.91 -15.38
CA TRP A 574 14.52 15.39 -14.79
C TRP A 574 15.67 16.39 -14.99
N LEU A 575 16.40 16.62 -13.91
CA LEU A 575 17.56 17.51 -13.90
C LEU A 575 18.87 16.74 -13.86
N GLN A 576 19.01 15.86 -12.86
CA GLN A 576 20.21 15.04 -12.66
C GLN A 576 19.90 13.78 -11.85
N THR A 577 20.80 12.79 -11.95
CA THR A 577 20.79 11.59 -11.10
C THR A 577 21.75 11.83 -9.93
N ARG A 578 21.25 11.67 -8.69
CA ARG A 578 22.09 11.79 -7.48
C ARG A 578 22.68 10.45 -7.07
N VAL A 579 21.83 9.41 -7.04
CA VAL A 579 22.21 8.06 -6.64
C VAL A 579 21.58 7.06 -7.61
N ASP A 580 22.39 6.21 -8.23
CA ASP A 580 21.98 5.03 -9.00
C ASP A 580 23.20 4.16 -9.29
N MET A 581 23.00 2.86 -9.46
CA MET A 581 24.07 1.99 -9.94
C MET A 581 24.48 2.42 -11.35
N SER A 582 25.80 2.48 -11.62
CA SER A 582 26.33 2.68 -12.96
C SER A 582 25.95 1.54 -13.91
N ALA A 583 26.11 1.73 -15.22
CA ALA A 583 25.88 0.65 -16.18
C ALA A 583 26.80 -0.55 -15.89
N ASP A 584 28.07 -0.29 -15.57
CA ASP A 584 29.06 -1.32 -15.22
C ASP A 584 28.70 -2.05 -13.92
N GLU A 585 28.19 -1.33 -12.91
CA GLU A 585 27.72 -1.94 -11.67
C GLU A 585 26.47 -2.80 -11.89
N LYS A 586 25.53 -2.34 -12.73
CA LYS A 586 24.36 -3.13 -13.11
C LYS A 586 24.78 -4.38 -13.88
N GLU A 587 25.74 -4.26 -14.80
CA GLU A 587 26.29 -5.39 -15.54
C GLU A 587 26.89 -6.44 -14.61
N ALA A 588 27.81 -6.04 -13.72
CA ALA A 588 28.45 -6.93 -12.76
C ALA A 588 27.42 -7.61 -11.84
N TYR A 589 26.39 -6.87 -11.43
CA TYR A 589 25.30 -7.42 -10.63
C TYR A 589 24.46 -8.44 -11.40
N LEU A 590 24.12 -8.17 -12.66
CA LEU A 590 23.35 -9.09 -13.50
C LEU A 590 24.14 -10.36 -13.82
N GLU A 591 25.43 -10.24 -14.08
CA GLU A 591 26.32 -11.39 -14.27
C GLU A 591 26.37 -12.27 -13.02
N LYS A 592 26.51 -11.66 -11.84
CA LYS A 592 26.46 -12.37 -10.55
C LYS A 592 25.11 -13.05 -10.33
N LEU A 593 24.00 -12.36 -10.61
CA LEU A 593 22.65 -12.91 -10.48
C LEU A 593 22.41 -14.08 -11.45
N ALA A 594 22.87 -13.97 -12.69
CA ALA A 594 22.80 -15.03 -13.68
C ALA A 594 23.64 -16.25 -13.27
N THR A 595 24.85 -16.02 -12.75
CA THR A 595 25.71 -17.08 -12.21
C THR A 595 25.03 -17.82 -11.04
N ASP A 596 24.52 -17.08 -10.07
CA ASP A 596 23.82 -17.67 -8.92
C ASP A 596 22.55 -18.43 -9.33
N LEU A 597 21.82 -17.93 -10.35
CA LEU A 597 20.64 -18.61 -10.88
C LEU A 597 21.01 -19.92 -11.59
N ARG A 598 22.06 -19.92 -12.42
CA ARG A 598 22.57 -21.13 -13.09
C ARG A 598 22.89 -22.20 -12.05
N ASP A 599 23.65 -21.84 -11.03
CA ASP A 599 24.07 -22.76 -9.98
C ASP A 599 22.87 -23.31 -9.22
N ARG A 600 21.88 -22.46 -8.92
CA ARG A 600 20.66 -22.87 -8.22
C ARG A 600 19.76 -23.79 -9.04
N LEU A 601 19.77 -23.64 -10.37
CA LEU A 601 19.06 -24.49 -11.34
C LEU A 601 19.84 -25.78 -11.69
N GLY A 602 21.07 -25.94 -11.18
CA GLY A 602 21.95 -27.07 -11.48
C GLY A 602 22.46 -27.08 -12.91
N GLY A 603 22.57 -25.89 -13.53
CA GLY A 603 23.08 -25.73 -14.89
C GLY A 603 24.60 -25.80 -14.98
N GLU A 604 25.10 -26.24 -16.13
CA GLU A 604 26.53 -26.26 -16.46
C GLU A 604 26.88 -25.21 -17.53
N GLY A 605 28.18 -24.96 -17.74
CA GLY A 605 28.68 -23.99 -18.73
C GLY A 605 28.87 -22.57 -18.20
N GLN A 606 29.42 -21.70 -19.05
CA GLN A 606 29.67 -20.28 -18.73
C GLN A 606 28.44 -19.42 -18.99
N VAL A 607 28.29 -18.35 -18.22
CA VAL A 607 27.28 -17.31 -18.44
C VAL A 607 27.67 -16.54 -19.71
N GLU A 608 26.74 -16.40 -20.65
CA GLU A 608 26.97 -15.79 -21.97
C GLU A 608 26.35 -14.38 -22.00
N ARG A 609 27.14 -13.34 -22.29
CA ARG A 609 26.60 -11.99 -22.54
C ARG A 609 25.94 -11.93 -23.92
N LEU A 610 24.71 -11.42 -23.98
CA LEU A 610 23.98 -11.20 -25.22
C LEU A 610 24.16 -9.75 -25.69
N TYR A 611 24.29 -9.54 -27.00
CA TYR A 611 24.45 -8.22 -27.63
C TYR A 611 23.27 -7.85 -28.55
N GLU A 612 22.16 -8.59 -28.48
CA GLU A 612 20.96 -8.33 -29.28
C GLU A 612 20.04 -7.33 -28.58
N ASP A 613 19.58 -6.27 -29.28
CA ASP A 613 18.61 -5.28 -28.77
C ASP A 613 17.20 -5.91 -28.77
N GLY A 614 16.77 -6.43 -27.62
CA GLY A 614 15.56 -7.24 -27.51
C GLY A 614 14.25 -6.44 -27.56
N HIS A 615 14.31 -5.13 -27.27
CA HIS A 615 13.12 -4.35 -26.93
C HIS A 615 12.98 -3.00 -27.67
N GLY A 616 13.90 -2.68 -28.58
CA GLY A 616 13.87 -1.48 -29.41
C GLY A 616 14.31 -0.23 -28.65
N HIS A 617 15.19 -0.43 -27.68
CA HIS A 617 15.71 0.64 -26.82
C HIS A 617 17.23 0.82 -26.97
N GLY A 618 17.97 -0.15 -27.51
CA GLY A 618 19.40 -0.04 -27.83
C GLY A 618 20.35 0.18 -26.65
N LEU A 619 19.93 -0.13 -25.41
CA LEU A 619 20.71 0.11 -24.18
C LEU A 619 20.64 -1.07 -23.19
N ASP A 620 20.10 -2.22 -23.57
CA ASP A 620 19.90 -3.37 -22.69
C ASP A 620 21.20 -4.15 -22.42
N ILE A 621 21.30 -4.67 -21.19
CA ILE A 621 22.35 -5.60 -20.77
C ILE A 621 21.65 -6.91 -20.49
N ALA A 622 22.06 -7.99 -21.16
CA ALA A 622 21.45 -9.30 -20.98
C ALA A 622 22.50 -10.40 -20.90
N PHE A 623 22.22 -11.39 -20.05
CA PHE A 623 23.01 -12.60 -19.88
C PHE A 623 22.14 -13.83 -20.08
N LYS A 624 22.70 -14.86 -20.67
CA LYS A 624 22.07 -16.14 -20.94
C LYS A 624 22.75 -17.25 -20.16
N ILE A 625 21.95 -18.14 -19.61
CA ILE A 625 22.39 -19.33 -18.88
C ILE A 625 21.63 -20.57 -19.36
N ARG A 626 22.20 -21.74 -19.08
CA ARG A 626 21.55 -23.03 -19.25
C ARG A 626 21.19 -23.61 -17.89
N ASP A 627 20.06 -24.29 -17.79
CA ASP A 627 19.71 -25.08 -16.61
C ASP A 627 20.16 -26.55 -16.73
N SER A 628 19.86 -27.37 -15.73
CA SER A 628 20.14 -28.82 -15.71
C SER A 628 19.51 -29.62 -16.86
N LYS A 629 18.56 -29.04 -17.62
CA LYS A 629 17.88 -29.65 -18.77
C LYS A 629 18.33 -29.01 -20.09
N ASP A 630 19.42 -28.24 -20.09
CA ASP A 630 19.95 -27.46 -21.23
C ASP A 630 18.94 -26.45 -21.81
N ARG A 631 17.95 -26.01 -21.04
CA ARG A 631 17.02 -24.96 -21.48
C ARG A 631 17.65 -23.59 -21.26
N SER A 632 17.37 -22.67 -22.17
CA SER A 632 17.92 -21.30 -22.12
C SER A 632 17.07 -20.41 -21.22
N TRP A 633 17.72 -19.76 -20.25
CA TRP A 633 17.15 -18.68 -19.45
C TRP A 633 17.90 -17.39 -19.75
N ARG A 634 17.24 -16.24 -19.56
CA ARG A 634 17.85 -14.92 -19.76
C ARG A 634 17.62 -14.02 -18.55
N VAL A 635 18.65 -13.30 -18.16
CA VAL A 635 18.65 -12.29 -17.09
C VAL A 635 19.02 -10.96 -17.73
N GLU A 636 18.11 -9.99 -17.70
CA GLU A 636 18.28 -8.73 -18.44
C GLU A 636 17.92 -7.47 -17.64
N TRP A 637 18.45 -6.34 -18.07
CA TRP A 637 18.06 -5.01 -17.62
C TRP A 637 17.04 -4.40 -18.58
N ASP A 638 15.80 -4.23 -18.12
CA ASP A 638 14.74 -3.57 -18.90
C ASP A 638 14.07 -2.41 -18.13
N GLY A 639 13.13 -1.71 -18.76
CA GLY A 639 12.38 -0.60 -18.19
C GLY A 639 13.23 0.65 -17.94
N ILE A 640 14.28 0.83 -18.75
CA ILE A 640 15.31 1.85 -18.57
C ILE A 640 14.75 3.27 -18.77
N GLY A 641 14.99 4.15 -17.81
CA GLY A 641 14.64 5.58 -17.92
C GLY A 641 15.77 6.38 -18.56
N ARG A 642 15.41 7.33 -19.43
CA ARG A 642 16.36 8.26 -20.10
C ARG A 642 15.65 9.53 -20.55
N ASN A 643 16.44 10.59 -20.76
CA ASN A 643 15.96 11.87 -21.27
C ASN A 643 16.70 12.21 -22.57
N TYR A 644 16.05 13.02 -23.40
CA TYR A 644 16.51 13.37 -24.74
C TYR A 644 16.72 14.88 -24.87
N THR A 645 17.69 15.28 -25.68
CA THR A 645 17.78 16.64 -26.20
C THR A 645 16.61 16.89 -27.17
N PRO A 646 16.26 18.16 -27.49
CA PRO A 646 15.31 18.44 -28.57
C PRO A 646 15.76 17.87 -29.93
N ALA A 647 17.06 17.62 -30.10
CA ALA A 647 17.63 16.98 -31.28
C ALA A 647 17.43 15.46 -31.31
N GLY A 648 16.99 14.83 -30.21
CA GLY A 648 16.72 13.39 -30.13
C GLY A 648 17.89 12.56 -29.61
N ASP A 649 18.96 13.20 -29.13
CA ASP A 649 20.13 12.53 -28.55
C ASP A 649 19.88 12.19 -27.08
N VAL A 650 20.33 11.01 -26.63
CA VAL A 650 20.26 10.64 -25.21
C VAL A 650 21.17 11.58 -24.42
N ILE A 651 20.61 12.22 -23.39
CA ILE A 651 21.38 13.08 -22.50
C ILE A 651 22.32 12.21 -21.67
N ILE A 652 23.60 12.60 -21.61
CA ILE A 652 24.64 11.96 -20.79
C ILE A 652 24.16 11.84 -19.34
N ASP A 653 24.42 10.70 -18.70
CA ASP A 653 24.00 10.34 -17.33
C ASP A 653 22.49 10.28 -17.06
N SER A 654 21.64 10.48 -18.08
CA SER A 654 20.21 10.32 -17.92
C SER A 654 19.76 8.86 -17.90
N VAL A 655 20.60 7.92 -18.34
CA VAL A 655 20.31 6.48 -18.34
C VAL A 655 20.32 5.94 -16.90
N ARG A 656 19.14 5.59 -16.40
CA ARG A 656 18.93 5.35 -14.97
C ARG A 656 17.80 4.36 -14.68
N ALA A 657 17.76 3.91 -13.42
CA ALA A 657 16.71 3.04 -12.90
C ALA A 657 16.55 1.74 -13.73
N GLY A 658 15.30 1.32 -14.00
CA GLY A 658 14.99 0.04 -14.64
C GLY A 658 14.71 -1.10 -13.66
N SER A 659 14.54 -2.29 -14.21
CA SER A 659 14.24 -3.55 -13.53
C SER A 659 15.18 -4.65 -14.02
N ILE A 660 15.41 -5.63 -13.17
CA ILE A 660 15.97 -6.93 -13.55
C ILE A 660 14.81 -7.78 -14.05
N GLU A 661 14.94 -8.41 -15.21
CA GLU A 661 13.98 -9.36 -15.75
C GLU A 661 14.64 -10.73 -15.92
N VAL A 662 13.99 -11.77 -15.40
CA VAL A 662 14.39 -13.17 -15.60
C VAL A 662 13.35 -13.81 -16.51
N VAL A 663 13.73 -14.02 -17.76
CA VAL A 663 12.90 -14.64 -18.78
C VAL A 663 13.16 -16.14 -18.78
N THR A 664 12.11 -16.90 -18.49
CA THR A 664 12.16 -18.36 -18.47
C THR A 664 12.04 -18.96 -19.88
N PRO A 665 12.50 -20.20 -20.11
CA PRO A 665 12.10 -20.96 -21.29
C PRO A 665 10.58 -21.16 -21.33
N LYS A 666 10.05 -21.69 -22.43
CA LYS A 666 8.70 -22.29 -22.42
C LYS A 666 8.81 -23.71 -21.86
N PHE A 667 8.07 -24.00 -20.79
CA PHE A 667 8.15 -25.30 -20.10
C PHE A 667 6.93 -25.53 -19.22
N GLU A 668 6.74 -26.79 -18.80
CA GLU A 668 5.93 -27.16 -17.63
C GLU A 668 6.69 -26.74 -16.36
N PRO A 669 6.29 -25.67 -15.65
CA PRO A 669 7.08 -25.19 -14.53
C PRO A 669 6.93 -26.10 -13.33
N ASN A 670 8.03 -26.46 -12.68
CA ASN A 670 8.01 -27.11 -11.38
C ASN A 670 8.30 -26.08 -10.26
N MET A 671 7.90 -26.40 -9.03
CA MET A 671 8.04 -25.46 -7.90
C MET A 671 9.48 -25.21 -7.49
N ASP A 672 10.40 -26.14 -7.75
CA ASP A 672 11.82 -25.96 -7.39
C ASP A 672 12.54 -25.01 -8.34
N GLU A 673 12.19 -25.02 -9.63
CA GLU A 673 12.66 -24.08 -10.65
C GLU A 673 12.11 -22.67 -10.37
N ILE A 674 10.85 -22.55 -9.94
CA ILE A 674 10.27 -21.26 -9.51
C ILE A 674 10.98 -20.77 -8.23
N GLN A 675 11.13 -21.64 -7.23
CA GLN A 675 11.80 -21.30 -5.98
C GLN A 675 13.27 -20.91 -6.20
N ALA A 676 13.96 -21.54 -7.17
CA ALA A 676 15.32 -21.20 -7.54
C ALA A 676 15.48 -19.71 -7.92
N VAL A 677 14.52 -19.15 -8.65
CA VAL A 677 14.51 -17.72 -9.01
C VAL A 677 14.43 -16.85 -7.74
N PHE A 678 13.50 -17.17 -6.84
CA PHE A 678 13.29 -16.38 -5.63
C PHE A 678 14.38 -16.54 -4.57
N ASP A 679 14.96 -17.73 -4.46
CA ASP A 679 16.16 -17.98 -3.65
C ASP A 679 17.32 -17.13 -4.16
N THR A 680 17.51 -17.06 -5.48
CA THR A 680 18.55 -16.25 -6.12
C THR A 680 18.31 -14.75 -5.90
N PHE A 681 17.06 -14.30 -6.06
CA PHE A 681 16.65 -12.94 -5.75
C PHE A 681 16.90 -12.58 -4.28
N GLN A 682 16.55 -13.47 -3.35
CA GLN A 682 16.81 -13.27 -1.93
C GLN A 682 18.32 -13.23 -1.62
N LYS A 683 19.11 -14.15 -2.18
CA LYS A 683 20.58 -14.20 -2.02
C LYS A 683 21.25 -12.89 -2.44
N ASN A 684 20.72 -12.21 -3.45
CA ASN A 684 21.28 -10.97 -3.99
C ASN A 684 20.53 -9.69 -3.55
N ASN A 685 19.47 -9.80 -2.74
CA ASN A 685 18.53 -8.72 -2.43
C ASN A 685 17.94 -8.03 -3.69
N ALA A 686 17.72 -8.80 -4.76
CA ALA A 686 16.85 -8.38 -5.84
C ALA A 686 15.40 -8.46 -5.31
N LEU A 687 14.76 -7.31 -5.09
CA LEU A 687 13.41 -7.29 -4.52
C LEU A 687 12.37 -7.24 -5.65
N PRO A 688 11.46 -8.21 -5.76
CA PRO A 688 10.29 -8.07 -6.61
C PRO A 688 9.52 -6.81 -6.24
N TYR A 689 9.11 -6.03 -7.24
CA TYR A 689 8.51 -4.73 -6.98
C TYR A 689 7.15 -4.61 -7.65
N ILE A 690 6.10 -4.68 -6.82
CA ILE A 690 4.72 -4.66 -7.29
C ILE A 690 4.34 -3.35 -8.01
N LYS A 691 5.01 -2.24 -7.70
CA LYS A 691 4.67 -0.91 -8.25
C LYS A 691 5.35 -0.61 -9.59
N ALA A 692 6.40 -1.34 -9.98
CA ALA A 692 7.06 -1.19 -11.28
C ALA A 692 7.85 -2.44 -11.69
N GLY A 693 7.81 -2.80 -12.97
CA GLY A 693 8.23 -4.12 -13.46
C GLY A 693 7.00 -5.04 -13.62
N GLY A 694 6.90 -5.75 -14.74
CA GLY A 694 5.78 -6.64 -15.02
C GLY A 694 6.15 -8.08 -14.77
N GLY A 695 5.23 -8.83 -14.16
CA GLY A 695 5.19 -10.27 -14.39
C GLY A 695 4.48 -10.50 -15.71
N HIS A 696 5.10 -11.24 -16.62
CA HIS A 696 4.40 -11.70 -17.82
C HIS A 696 4.18 -13.21 -17.73
N LEU A 697 2.94 -13.63 -17.92
CA LEU A 697 2.60 -15.04 -18.12
C LEU A 697 2.26 -15.24 -19.60
N ASN A 698 3.13 -15.94 -20.31
CA ASN A 698 2.96 -16.27 -21.72
C ASN A 698 2.31 -17.64 -21.84
N ILE A 699 1.13 -17.69 -22.45
CA ILE A 699 0.38 -18.92 -22.74
C ILE A 699 0.67 -19.32 -24.18
N ASP A 700 1.07 -20.56 -24.41
CA ASP A 700 1.22 -21.07 -25.76
C ASP A 700 -0.15 -21.20 -26.45
N LEU A 701 -0.32 -20.52 -27.59
CA LEU A 701 -1.59 -20.51 -28.30
C LEU A 701 -1.83 -21.76 -29.15
N THR A 702 -0.84 -22.65 -29.29
CA THR A 702 -0.99 -23.91 -30.04
C THR A 702 -2.06 -24.83 -29.44
N VAL A 703 -2.35 -24.71 -28.14
CA VAL A 703 -3.47 -25.44 -27.49
C VAL A 703 -4.85 -25.12 -28.10
N PHE A 704 -4.97 -23.95 -28.74
CA PHE A 704 -6.18 -23.47 -29.41
C PHE A 704 -6.15 -23.64 -30.95
N GLU A 705 -5.16 -24.31 -31.51
CA GLU A 705 -5.09 -24.51 -32.97
C GLU A 705 -6.32 -25.28 -33.47
N ASN A 706 -7.01 -24.72 -34.47
CA ASN A 706 -8.30 -25.20 -34.99
C ASN A 706 -9.46 -25.22 -33.96
N LYS A 707 -9.34 -24.48 -32.86
CA LYS A 707 -10.33 -24.41 -31.75
C LYS A 707 -10.78 -22.97 -31.48
N PRO A 708 -11.43 -22.30 -32.46
CA PRO A 708 -11.80 -20.89 -32.32
C PRO A 708 -12.88 -20.68 -31.25
N TYR A 709 -13.77 -21.65 -31.04
CA TYR A 709 -14.78 -21.57 -29.98
C TYR A 709 -14.13 -21.53 -28.60
N GLU A 710 -13.20 -22.43 -28.32
CA GLU A 710 -12.49 -22.53 -27.05
C GLU A 710 -11.61 -21.30 -26.80
N PHE A 711 -10.99 -20.73 -27.84
CA PHE A 711 -10.24 -19.48 -27.69
C PHE A 711 -11.18 -18.29 -27.40
N ALA A 712 -12.33 -18.19 -28.08
CA ALA A 712 -13.31 -17.16 -27.79
C ALA A 712 -13.86 -17.29 -26.36
N ARG A 713 -14.14 -18.52 -25.90
CA ARG A 713 -14.51 -18.82 -24.51
C ARG A 713 -13.44 -18.38 -23.52
N PHE A 714 -12.17 -18.67 -23.79
CA PHE A 714 -11.05 -18.23 -22.96
C PHE A 714 -11.06 -16.70 -22.76
N LEU A 715 -11.23 -15.95 -23.85
CA LEU A 715 -11.32 -14.48 -23.78
C LEU A 715 -12.57 -14.02 -23.03
N ALA A 716 -13.72 -14.68 -23.21
CA ALA A 716 -14.95 -14.37 -22.48
C ALA A 716 -14.80 -14.57 -20.97
N ILE A 717 -14.24 -15.71 -20.53
CA ILE A 717 -14.00 -16.02 -19.11
C ILE A 717 -13.02 -15.01 -18.51
N PHE A 718 -11.92 -14.72 -19.21
CA PHE A 718 -10.96 -13.71 -18.77
C PHE A 718 -11.63 -12.34 -18.59
N ASN A 719 -12.44 -11.90 -19.56
CA ASN A 719 -13.13 -10.61 -19.50
C ASN A 719 -14.21 -10.53 -18.42
N GLU A 720 -14.83 -11.66 -18.05
CA GLU A 720 -15.80 -11.76 -16.96
C GLU A 720 -15.17 -11.55 -15.58
N TYR A 721 -13.87 -11.87 -15.43
CA TYR A 721 -13.15 -11.77 -14.15
C TYR A 721 -11.99 -10.78 -14.14
N ARG A 722 -11.75 -10.06 -15.25
CA ARG A 722 -10.55 -9.22 -15.42
C ARG A 722 -10.38 -8.15 -14.35
N SER A 723 -11.47 -7.63 -13.76
CA SER A 723 -11.37 -6.55 -12.76
C SER A 723 -10.93 -7.09 -11.41
N VAL A 724 -11.48 -8.23 -10.96
CA VAL A 724 -11.03 -8.87 -9.71
C VAL A 724 -9.61 -9.45 -9.84
N ILE A 725 -9.26 -9.99 -11.02
CA ILE A 725 -7.89 -10.43 -11.33
C ILE A 725 -6.92 -9.24 -11.30
N ALA A 726 -7.28 -8.12 -11.93
CA ALA A 726 -6.49 -6.90 -11.87
C ALA A 726 -6.37 -6.35 -10.45
N PHE A 727 -7.42 -6.44 -9.63
CA PHE A 727 -7.32 -6.00 -8.24
C PHE A 727 -6.33 -6.83 -7.43
N MET A 728 -6.29 -8.15 -7.63
CA MET A 728 -5.31 -9.03 -6.97
C MET A 728 -3.88 -8.80 -7.45
N PHE A 729 -3.70 -8.69 -8.76
CA PHE A 729 -2.38 -8.85 -9.37
C PHE A 729 -1.87 -7.62 -10.11
N GLN A 730 -2.59 -6.51 -10.13
CA GLN A 730 -2.14 -5.26 -10.77
C GLN A 730 -2.16 -4.12 -9.75
N ASP A 731 -1.00 -3.53 -9.46
CA ASP A 731 -0.91 -2.33 -8.65
C ASP A 731 -1.62 -1.16 -9.36
N LEU A 732 -2.31 -0.31 -8.59
CA LEU A 732 -3.05 0.84 -9.12
C LEU A 732 -2.18 1.76 -10.00
N ASN A 733 -0.88 1.87 -9.70
CA ASN A 733 0.06 2.65 -10.52
C ASN A 733 0.40 2.03 -11.86
N ARG A 734 0.19 0.71 -12.00
CA ARG A 734 0.49 -0.06 -13.19
C ARG A 734 -0.71 -0.23 -14.11
N VAL A 735 -1.89 0.24 -13.74
CA VAL A 735 -3.08 0.23 -14.61
C VAL A 735 -2.83 1.01 -15.90
N LYS A 736 -2.09 2.12 -15.84
CA LYS A 736 -1.64 2.82 -17.05
C LYS A 736 -0.52 2.12 -17.81
N SER A 737 -0.01 0.97 -17.38
CA SER A 737 1.06 0.24 -18.09
C SER A 737 0.48 -0.93 -18.88
N ALA A 738 -0.58 -1.54 -18.36
CA ALA A 738 -1.41 -2.52 -19.05
C ALA A 738 -2.87 -2.12 -18.82
N GLU A 739 -3.56 -1.67 -19.86
CA GLU A 739 -4.96 -1.21 -19.73
C GLU A 739 -5.96 -2.34 -20.02
N PRO A 740 -7.17 -2.32 -19.43
CA PRO A 740 -8.24 -3.19 -19.90
C PRO A 740 -8.60 -2.81 -21.36
N VAL A 741 -8.74 -3.81 -22.24
CA VAL A 741 -9.25 -3.58 -23.60
C VAL A 741 -10.67 -3.03 -23.56
N VAL A 742 -10.98 -2.08 -24.45
CA VAL A 742 -12.32 -1.51 -24.58
C VAL A 742 -13.04 -2.26 -25.69
N ILE A 743 -13.88 -3.22 -25.30
CA ILE A 743 -14.78 -3.98 -26.19
C ILE A 743 -16.23 -3.70 -25.81
N SER A 744 -17.13 -3.85 -26.77
CA SER A 744 -18.57 -3.73 -26.61
C SER A 744 -19.16 -4.92 -25.85
N ASP A 745 -20.28 -4.69 -25.16
CA ASP A 745 -21.04 -5.75 -24.49
C ASP A 745 -21.57 -6.78 -25.49
N GLU A 746 -21.89 -6.34 -26.72
CA GLU A 746 -22.28 -7.24 -27.82
C GLU A 746 -21.14 -8.20 -28.17
N PHE A 747 -19.93 -7.69 -28.36
CA PHE A 747 -18.77 -8.52 -28.68
C PHE A 747 -18.41 -9.45 -27.51
N ALA A 748 -18.48 -8.99 -26.26
CA ALA A 748 -18.25 -9.83 -25.09
C ALA A 748 -19.23 -11.02 -25.02
N LYS A 749 -20.52 -10.79 -25.31
CA LYS A 749 -21.54 -11.86 -25.43
C LYS A 749 -21.27 -12.78 -26.61
N LYS A 750 -20.81 -12.22 -27.75
CA LYS A 750 -20.45 -12.98 -28.94
C LYS A 750 -19.28 -13.94 -28.68
N LEU A 751 -18.28 -13.52 -27.88
CA LEU A 751 -17.16 -14.37 -27.51
C LEU A 751 -17.60 -15.59 -26.68
N ALA A 752 -18.55 -15.42 -25.76
CA ALA A 752 -19.04 -16.51 -24.90
C ALA A 752 -19.73 -17.64 -25.71
N ASN A 753 -20.38 -17.29 -26.82
CA ASN A 753 -21.18 -18.20 -27.64
C ASN A 753 -20.71 -18.20 -29.11
N TRP A 754 -19.40 -18.21 -29.33
CA TRP A 754 -18.83 -18.10 -30.66
C TRP A 754 -19.18 -19.30 -31.55
N ASN A 755 -19.74 -19.07 -32.73
CA ASN A 755 -20.08 -20.12 -33.70
C ASN A 755 -19.42 -19.92 -35.07
N GLY A 756 -18.54 -18.92 -35.20
CA GLY A 756 -17.82 -18.62 -36.43
C GLY A 756 -16.52 -19.42 -36.58
N THR A 757 -15.92 -19.28 -37.75
CA THR A 757 -14.61 -19.83 -38.10
C THR A 757 -13.45 -19.10 -37.40
N GLU A 758 -12.26 -19.70 -37.41
CA GLU A 758 -11.03 -19.06 -36.89
C GLU A 758 -10.71 -17.74 -37.59
N THR A 759 -10.89 -17.69 -38.92
CA THR A 759 -10.73 -16.48 -39.73
C THR A 759 -11.67 -15.38 -39.26
N GLU A 760 -12.96 -15.69 -39.06
CA GLU A 760 -13.94 -14.73 -38.59
C GLU A 760 -13.60 -14.23 -37.18
N LEU A 761 -13.07 -15.09 -36.30
CA LEU A 761 -12.67 -14.70 -34.94
C LEU A 761 -11.49 -13.73 -34.97
N LYS A 762 -10.45 -14.04 -35.75
CA LYS A 762 -9.27 -13.16 -35.91
C LYS A 762 -9.68 -11.79 -36.44
N MET A 763 -10.50 -11.75 -37.47
CA MET A 763 -11.01 -10.51 -38.04
C MET A 763 -11.88 -9.74 -37.04
N ALA A 764 -12.73 -10.43 -36.27
CA ALA A 764 -13.58 -9.79 -35.28
C ALA A 764 -12.77 -9.20 -34.12
N LEU A 765 -11.75 -9.91 -33.60
CA LEU A 765 -10.85 -9.40 -32.55
C LEU A 765 -10.13 -8.13 -32.99
N TYR A 766 -9.60 -8.12 -34.21
CA TYR A 766 -8.92 -6.95 -34.73
C TYR A 766 -9.91 -5.79 -34.99
N ASN A 767 -11.07 -6.06 -35.59
CA ASN A 767 -12.05 -5.01 -35.91
C ASN A 767 -12.73 -4.40 -34.67
N GLU A 768 -12.92 -5.17 -33.61
CA GLU A 768 -13.38 -4.64 -32.31
C GLU A 768 -12.31 -3.72 -31.68
N GLY A 769 -11.05 -3.98 -32.00
CA GLY A 769 -9.90 -3.31 -31.40
C GLY A 769 -9.47 -3.96 -30.10
N TYR A 770 -9.32 -5.29 -30.07
CA TYR A 770 -8.74 -6.04 -28.96
C TYR A 770 -7.22 -5.80 -28.85
N PHE A 771 -6.81 -4.54 -28.70
CA PHE A 771 -5.44 -4.05 -28.54
C PHE A 771 -5.49 -2.59 -28.02
N ASN A 772 -4.33 -2.03 -27.64
CA ASN A 772 -4.27 -0.63 -27.21
C ASN A 772 -4.37 0.32 -28.41
N LYS A 773 -5.39 1.19 -28.41
CA LYS A 773 -5.66 2.14 -29.51
C LYS A 773 -5.16 3.56 -29.25
N ARG A 774 -4.39 3.82 -28.19
CA ARG A 774 -4.04 5.19 -27.79
C ARG A 774 -2.77 5.70 -28.46
N VAL A 775 -2.77 6.99 -28.79
CA VAL A 775 -1.58 7.73 -29.23
C VAL A 775 -0.53 7.73 -28.12
N GLY A 776 0.74 7.57 -28.48
CA GLY A 776 1.86 7.54 -27.53
C GLY A 776 1.98 6.22 -26.75
N ARG A 777 1.32 5.14 -27.19
CA ARG A 777 1.34 3.83 -26.53
C ARG A 777 1.52 2.68 -27.54
N LYS A 778 2.11 1.56 -27.12
CA LYS A 778 2.25 0.35 -27.96
C LYS A 778 0.95 -0.46 -27.96
N ALA A 779 0.61 -1.09 -29.08
CA ALA A 779 -0.61 -1.90 -29.23
C ALA A 779 -0.72 -3.04 -28.17
N ARG A 780 0.43 -3.56 -27.72
CA ARG A 780 0.52 -4.61 -26.68
C ARG A 780 0.26 -4.16 -25.24
N TYR A 781 0.08 -2.85 -24.97
CA TYR A 781 -0.12 -2.34 -23.60
C TYR A 781 -1.55 -2.55 -23.11
N THR A 782 -1.97 -3.82 -23.02
CA THR A 782 -3.27 -4.29 -22.57
C THR A 782 -3.12 -5.33 -21.46
N HIS A 783 -4.18 -5.64 -20.70
CA HIS A 783 -4.14 -6.69 -19.66
C HIS A 783 -3.77 -8.08 -20.21
N LEU A 784 -4.26 -8.38 -21.41
CA LEU A 784 -4.02 -9.61 -22.15
C LEU A 784 -3.73 -9.21 -23.61
N ASP A 785 -2.51 -9.47 -24.08
CA ASP A 785 -2.14 -9.28 -25.49
C ASP A 785 -2.32 -10.59 -26.23
N VAL A 786 -3.15 -10.57 -27.27
CA VAL A 786 -3.40 -11.70 -28.17
C VAL A 786 -3.12 -11.35 -29.63
N SER A 787 -2.36 -10.28 -29.87
CA SER A 787 -2.02 -9.82 -31.23
C SER A 787 -1.33 -10.91 -32.06
N ALA A 788 -0.56 -11.80 -31.44
CA ALA A 788 0.03 -12.96 -32.12
C ALA A 788 -1.00 -13.96 -32.67
N TYR A 789 -2.22 -14.00 -32.14
CA TYR A 789 -3.32 -14.84 -32.64
C TYR A 789 -3.87 -14.30 -33.97
N PHE A 790 -4.06 -12.98 -34.08
CA PHE A 790 -4.66 -12.33 -35.24
C PHE A 790 -3.64 -11.60 -36.15
N GLN A 791 -2.34 -11.85 -35.96
CA GLN A 791 -1.26 -11.16 -36.71
C GLN A 791 -1.35 -11.31 -38.24
N ASP A 792 -2.01 -12.36 -38.73
CA ASP A 792 -2.22 -12.67 -40.15
C ASP A 792 -3.32 -11.82 -40.80
N VAL A 793 -4.17 -11.14 -40.03
CA VAL A 793 -5.24 -10.25 -40.53
C VAL A 793 -4.93 -8.76 -40.32
N ILE A 794 -3.80 -8.40 -39.71
CA ILE A 794 -3.38 -7.00 -39.51
C ILE A 794 -3.00 -6.37 -40.86
N PRO A 795 -3.47 -5.16 -41.22
CA PRO A 795 -2.98 -4.45 -42.41
C PRO A 795 -1.45 -4.29 -42.42
N GLU A 796 -0.81 -4.60 -43.55
CA GLU A 796 0.65 -4.66 -43.67
C GLU A 796 1.37 -3.36 -43.27
N LYS A 797 0.75 -2.21 -43.53
CA LYS A 797 1.30 -0.89 -43.18
C LYS A 797 1.46 -0.65 -41.68
N PHE A 798 0.74 -1.41 -40.84
CA PHE A 798 0.83 -1.34 -39.38
C PHE A 798 1.80 -2.38 -38.81
N ILE A 799 2.51 -3.13 -39.65
CA ILE A 799 3.54 -4.09 -39.22
C ILE A 799 4.91 -3.44 -39.46
N SER A 800 5.60 -3.10 -38.36
CA SER A 800 6.93 -2.47 -38.41
C SER A 800 7.73 -2.81 -37.16
N ASP A 801 9.04 -2.60 -37.23
CA ASP A 801 9.93 -2.79 -36.10
C ASP A 801 9.58 -1.90 -34.91
N ASP A 802 10.01 -2.33 -33.72
CA ASP A 802 9.80 -1.59 -32.48
C ASP A 802 10.53 -0.23 -32.54
N PHE A 803 10.09 0.72 -31.73
CA PHE A 803 10.66 2.07 -31.73
C PHE A 803 10.55 2.72 -30.35
N ASP A 804 11.46 3.66 -30.08
CA ASP A 804 11.42 4.41 -28.83
C ASP A 804 10.37 5.53 -28.86
N ILE A 805 9.22 5.27 -28.25
CA ILE A 805 8.12 6.22 -28.08
C ILE A 805 8.53 7.43 -27.21
N SER A 806 9.64 7.38 -26.48
CA SER A 806 10.15 8.51 -25.72
C SER A 806 11.04 9.45 -26.52
N ASN A 807 11.55 9.06 -27.69
CA ASN A 807 12.45 9.91 -28.47
C ASN A 807 11.65 11.01 -29.22
N PRO A 808 11.94 12.32 -29.01
CA PRO A 808 11.21 13.41 -29.64
C PRO A 808 11.36 13.48 -31.18
N LYS A 809 12.38 12.84 -31.78
CA LYS A 809 12.53 12.76 -33.24
C LYS A 809 11.77 11.60 -33.88
N VAL A 810 11.35 10.62 -33.09
CA VAL A 810 10.61 9.47 -33.59
C VAL A 810 9.12 9.71 -33.35
N PRO A 811 8.32 10.03 -34.40
CA PRO A 811 6.88 10.19 -34.24
C PRO A 811 6.26 8.88 -33.73
N TRP A 812 5.22 8.99 -32.91
CA TRP A 812 4.42 7.82 -32.59
C TRP A 812 3.78 7.28 -33.87
N ARG A 813 3.61 5.97 -33.97
CA ARG A 813 2.99 5.33 -35.14
C ARG A 813 2.10 4.16 -34.71
N PRO A 814 0.95 3.96 -35.37
CA PRO A 814 0.13 2.77 -35.16
C PRO A 814 0.89 1.55 -35.70
N ALA A 815 1.49 0.78 -34.78
CA ALA A 815 2.33 -0.35 -35.15
C ALA A 815 2.12 -1.56 -34.24
N PHE A 816 2.22 -2.73 -34.85
CA PHE A 816 2.28 -4.04 -34.21
C PHE A 816 3.67 -4.65 -34.40
N ARG A 817 4.23 -5.15 -33.30
CA ARG A 817 5.39 -6.04 -33.32
C ARG A 817 4.88 -7.46 -33.50
N VAL A 818 5.19 -8.10 -34.61
CA VAL A 818 4.70 -9.45 -34.94
C VAL A 818 5.85 -10.35 -35.34
N ASN A 819 5.82 -11.58 -34.85
CA ASN A 819 6.76 -12.62 -35.24
C ASN A 819 5.95 -13.86 -35.64
N PRO A 820 5.92 -14.23 -36.93
CA PRO A 820 5.17 -15.40 -37.41
C PRO A 820 5.56 -16.72 -36.78
N LYS A 821 6.77 -16.82 -36.20
CA LYS A 821 7.27 -18.02 -35.51
C LYS A 821 6.78 -18.09 -34.06
N ILE A 822 6.25 -17.01 -33.50
CA ILE A 822 5.80 -16.92 -32.13
C ILE A 822 4.27 -16.91 -32.10
N ARG A 823 3.68 -17.89 -31.41
CA ARG A 823 2.26 -17.93 -31.07
C ARG A 823 2.12 -17.95 -29.55
N LYS A 824 1.80 -16.79 -28.97
CA LYS A 824 1.57 -16.67 -27.53
C LYS A 824 0.50 -15.62 -27.21
N ALA A 825 -0.23 -15.83 -26.13
CA ALA A 825 -0.96 -14.77 -25.46
C ALA A 825 -0.13 -14.32 -24.26
N GLU A 826 0.04 -13.01 -24.08
CA GLU A 826 0.81 -12.45 -22.98
C GLU A 826 -0.14 -11.84 -21.94
N VAL A 827 -0.17 -12.38 -20.73
CA VAL A 827 -0.86 -11.75 -19.59
C VAL A 827 0.07 -10.68 -19.02
N ARG A 828 -0.24 -9.40 -19.25
CA ARG A 828 0.62 -8.27 -18.89
C ARG A 828 0.12 -7.47 -17.69
N LEU A 829 -1.10 -7.73 -17.21
CA LEU A 829 -1.66 -7.07 -16.03
C LEU A 829 -0.88 -7.41 -14.75
N MET A 830 -0.17 -8.54 -14.71
CA MET A 830 0.41 -9.06 -13.49
C MET A 830 1.60 -8.23 -12.99
N ASN A 831 1.64 -7.99 -11.70
CA ASN A 831 2.78 -7.51 -10.94
C ASN A 831 3.85 -8.59 -10.91
N ALA A 832 5.09 -8.17 -10.69
CA ALA A 832 6.13 -9.10 -10.30
C ALA A 832 5.68 -9.92 -9.08
N PRO A 833 5.55 -11.25 -9.17
CA PRO A 833 5.23 -12.07 -8.02
C PRO A 833 6.32 -11.90 -6.95
N ARG A 834 5.93 -11.80 -5.67
CA ARG A 834 6.88 -11.53 -4.58
C ARG A 834 7.68 -12.74 -4.13
N ASP A 835 7.10 -13.91 -4.34
CA ASP A 835 7.64 -15.20 -3.97
C ASP A 835 7.07 -16.29 -4.89
N ALA A 836 7.57 -17.51 -4.72
CA ALA A 836 7.12 -18.68 -5.46
C ALA A 836 5.64 -18.98 -5.23
N TYR A 837 5.10 -18.62 -4.06
CA TYR A 837 3.69 -18.84 -3.73
C TYR A 837 2.77 -17.97 -4.58
N GLU A 838 3.06 -16.68 -4.72
CA GLU A 838 2.28 -15.79 -5.58
C GLU A 838 2.38 -16.20 -7.05
N SER A 839 3.58 -16.54 -7.52
CA SER A 839 3.78 -17.05 -8.88
C SER A 839 2.94 -18.30 -9.14
N ALA A 840 2.93 -19.24 -8.20
CA ALA A 840 2.11 -20.45 -8.30
C ALA A 840 0.61 -20.15 -8.35
N LEU A 841 0.11 -19.18 -7.58
CA LEU A 841 -1.30 -18.76 -7.64
C LEU A 841 -1.66 -18.11 -8.97
N GLN A 842 -0.77 -17.26 -9.51
CA GLN A 842 -0.95 -16.66 -10.83
C GLN A 842 -1.07 -17.74 -11.92
N MET A 843 -0.19 -18.76 -11.88
CA MET A 843 -0.25 -19.90 -12.80
C MET A 843 -1.51 -20.74 -12.60
N LYS A 844 -1.86 -21.08 -11.35
CA LYS A 844 -3.04 -21.88 -11.01
C LYS A 844 -4.33 -21.23 -11.50
N LEU A 845 -4.47 -19.91 -11.32
CA LEU A 845 -5.59 -19.13 -11.82
C LEU A 845 -5.73 -19.27 -13.35
N PHE A 846 -4.64 -19.06 -14.10
CA PHE A 846 -4.71 -19.15 -15.56
C PHE A 846 -4.90 -20.58 -16.07
N ARG A 847 -4.35 -21.58 -15.38
CA ARG A 847 -4.66 -22.99 -15.64
C ARG A 847 -6.15 -23.31 -15.41
N ALA A 848 -6.78 -22.72 -14.39
CA ALA A 848 -8.21 -22.88 -14.16
C ALA A 848 -9.07 -22.21 -15.26
N ILE A 849 -8.69 -21.00 -15.71
CA ILE A 849 -9.33 -20.32 -16.85
C ILE A 849 -9.19 -21.17 -18.13
N LEU A 850 -7.99 -21.68 -18.41
CA LEU A 850 -7.75 -22.59 -19.53
C LEU A 850 -8.59 -23.86 -19.41
N ASN A 851 -8.70 -24.42 -18.22
CA ASN A 851 -9.47 -25.63 -17.99
C ASN A 851 -10.95 -25.41 -18.30
N LYS A 852 -11.51 -24.30 -17.80
CA LYS A 852 -12.89 -23.95 -18.08
C LYS A 852 -13.12 -23.71 -19.57
N ALA A 853 -12.18 -23.05 -20.26
CA ALA A 853 -12.29 -22.79 -21.68
C ALA A 853 -12.20 -24.06 -22.56
N LEU A 854 -11.27 -24.97 -22.24
CA LEU A 854 -10.90 -26.11 -23.08
C LEU A 854 -11.67 -27.40 -22.76
N ASN A 855 -12.07 -27.59 -21.51
CA ASN A 855 -12.59 -28.87 -21.03
C ASN A 855 -14.06 -28.81 -20.57
N THR A 856 -14.70 -27.63 -20.61
CA THR A 856 -16.09 -27.47 -20.15
C THR A 856 -16.96 -26.77 -21.17
N THR A 857 -18.23 -27.16 -21.21
CA THR A 857 -19.30 -26.53 -22.00
C THR A 857 -20.26 -25.73 -21.14
N SER A 858 -19.94 -25.50 -19.86
CA SER A 858 -20.78 -24.72 -18.95
C SER A 858 -21.03 -23.34 -19.53
N GLU A 859 -22.20 -22.78 -19.22
CA GLU A 859 -22.56 -21.42 -19.63
C GLU A 859 -21.53 -20.41 -19.11
N ILE A 860 -21.22 -19.42 -19.95
CA ILE A 860 -20.39 -18.26 -19.62
C ILE A 860 -21.30 -17.06 -19.80
N SER A 861 -21.35 -16.14 -18.83
CA SER A 861 -22.30 -15.04 -18.88
C SER A 861 -22.03 -14.10 -20.07
N GLY A 862 -20.78 -14.03 -20.53
CA GLY A 862 -20.33 -13.05 -21.52
C GLY A 862 -20.41 -11.61 -21.01
N THR A 863 -20.54 -11.41 -19.70
CA THR A 863 -20.63 -10.09 -19.08
C THR A 863 -19.23 -9.52 -18.92
N LEU A 864 -19.01 -8.33 -19.46
CA LEU A 864 -17.75 -7.62 -19.32
C LEU A 864 -17.64 -6.99 -17.92
N GLN A 865 -16.65 -7.39 -17.13
CA GLN A 865 -16.39 -6.75 -15.85
C GLN A 865 -15.56 -5.48 -16.04
N ASN A 866 -16.06 -4.34 -15.59
CA ASN A 866 -15.37 -3.04 -15.71
C ASN A 866 -15.44 -2.25 -14.40
N ILE A 867 -14.86 -2.82 -13.35
CA ILE A 867 -14.81 -2.23 -12.01
C ILE A 867 -13.37 -1.79 -11.73
N SER A 868 -13.18 -0.52 -11.41
CA SER A 868 -11.84 0.01 -11.08
C SER A 868 -11.44 -0.32 -9.64
N HIS A 869 -10.14 -0.21 -9.33
CA HIS A 869 -9.65 -0.38 -7.97
C HIS A 869 -10.34 0.55 -6.98
N GLU A 870 -10.60 1.82 -7.34
CA GLU A 870 -11.27 2.78 -6.47
C GLU A 870 -12.73 2.41 -6.23
N ARG A 871 -13.42 1.85 -7.23
CA ARG A 871 -14.79 1.35 -7.05
C ARG A 871 -14.83 0.15 -6.11
N TYR A 872 -13.84 -0.74 -6.19
CA TYR A 872 -13.71 -1.84 -5.24
C TYR A 872 -13.35 -1.38 -3.83
N LEU A 873 -12.48 -0.37 -3.68
CA LEU A 873 -12.19 0.24 -2.38
C LEU A 873 -13.48 0.80 -1.75
N ASN A 874 -14.29 1.51 -2.53
CA ASN A 874 -15.54 2.11 -2.06
C ASN A 874 -16.66 1.08 -1.84
N ASN A 875 -16.55 -0.12 -2.42
CA ASN A 875 -17.51 -1.22 -2.25
C ASN A 875 -16.78 -2.55 -2.06
N TYR A 876 -16.16 -2.69 -0.88
CA TYR A 876 -15.43 -3.90 -0.49
C TYR A 876 -16.30 -5.16 -0.53
N ALA A 877 -17.58 -5.08 -0.17
CA ALA A 877 -18.49 -6.24 -0.20
C ALA A 877 -18.59 -6.83 -1.62
N ARG A 878 -18.66 -5.96 -2.64
CA ARG A 878 -18.68 -6.38 -4.04
C ARG A 878 -17.37 -7.07 -4.47
N LEU A 879 -16.22 -6.64 -3.96
CA LEU A 879 -14.94 -7.28 -4.26
C LEU A 879 -14.90 -8.73 -3.74
N ILE A 880 -15.42 -8.96 -2.54
CA ILE A 880 -15.51 -10.28 -1.93
C ILE A 880 -16.51 -11.17 -2.67
N GLU A 881 -17.65 -10.62 -3.09
CA GLU A 881 -18.63 -11.32 -3.93
C GLU A 881 -18.03 -11.73 -5.28
N ASP A 882 -17.35 -10.82 -5.98
CA ASP A 882 -16.71 -11.09 -7.26
C ASP A 882 -15.57 -12.12 -7.11
N LEU A 883 -14.77 -12.05 -6.03
CA LEU A 883 -13.75 -13.06 -5.72
C LEU A 883 -14.41 -14.43 -5.54
N LYS A 884 -15.45 -14.51 -4.70
CA LYS A 884 -16.16 -15.75 -4.43
C LYS A 884 -16.76 -16.33 -5.70
N LYS A 885 -17.42 -15.50 -6.51
CA LYS A 885 -17.97 -15.90 -7.82
C LYS A 885 -16.88 -16.49 -8.71
N MET A 886 -15.76 -15.78 -8.87
CA MET A 886 -14.64 -16.26 -9.69
C MET A 886 -14.07 -17.58 -9.18
N THR A 887 -13.86 -17.71 -7.86
CA THR A 887 -13.25 -18.93 -7.31
C THR A 887 -14.19 -20.12 -7.36
N ASP A 888 -15.47 -19.93 -7.05
CA ASP A 888 -16.48 -20.99 -7.13
C ASP A 888 -16.65 -21.45 -8.58
N ASP A 889 -16.68 -20.51 -9.53
CA ASP A 889 -16.85 -20.78 -10.95
C ASP A 889 -15.63 -21.46 -11.62
N LEU A 890 -14.41 -21.12 -11.15
CA LEU A 890 -13.16 -21.69 -11.68
C LEU A 890 -12.70 -22.94 -10.91
N GLY A 891 -13.38 -23.34 -9.83
CA GLY A 891 -12.96 -24.45 -8.97
C GLY A 891 -11.66 -24.15 -8.21
N LEU A 892 -11.50 -22.91 -7.74
CA LEU A 892 -10.36 -22.43 -6.97
C LEU A 892 -10.72 -22.25 -5.49
N GLU A 893 -9.71 -22.28 -4.63
CA GLU A 893 -9.89 -22.09 -3.19
C GLU A 893 -9.81 -20.60 -2.83
N MET A 894 -10.95 -19.99 -2.48
CA MET A 894 -11.02 -18.56 -2.09
C MET A 894 -10.00 -18.17 -1.01
N ARG A 895 -9.76 -19.07 -0.06
CA ARG A 895 -8.76 -18.89 1.01
C ARG A 895 -7.38 -18.52 0.47
N GLU A 896 -6.95 -19.12 -0.64
CA GLU A 896 -5.59 -18.93 -1.17
C GLU A 896 -5.39 -17.51 -1.71
N TYR A 897 -6.45 -16.90 -2.24
CA TYR A 897 -6.42 -15.59 -2.92
C TYR A 897 -6.84 -14.43 -2.01
N ARG A 898 -7.64 -14.68 -0.97
CA ARG A 898 -8.16 -13.64 -0.08
C ARG A 898 -7.08 -12.76 0.57
N PRO A 899 -5.93 -13.29 1.05
CA PRO A 899 -4.87 -12.45 1.60
C PRO A 899 -4.33 -11.41 0.60
N ILE A 900 -4.27 -11.75 -0.69
CA ILE A 900 -3.80 -10.86 -1.76
C ILE A 900 -4.79 -9.71 -1.96
N ILE A 901 -6.11 -9.99 -1.90
CA ILE A 901 -7.16 -8.97 -1.90
C ILE A 901 -7.05 -8.03 -0.69
N GLY A 902 -6.87 -8.58 0.52
CA GLY A 902 -6.74 -7.80 1.75
C GLY A 902 -5.60 -6.79 1.69
N GLU A 903 -4.46 -7.21 1.14
CA GLU A 903 -3.34 -6.33 0.88
C GLU A 903 -3.62 -5.31 -0.24
N GLY A 904 -4.22 -5.75 -1.35
CA GLY A 904 -4.62 -4.87 -2.45
C GLY A 904 -5.49 -3.71 -1.98
N LEU A 905 -6.47 -3.99 -1.11
CA LEU A 905 -7.34 -2.98 -0.49
C LEU A 905 -6.54 -1.93 0.30
N ALA A 906 -5.68 -2.38 1.21
CA ALA A 906 -4.87 -1.48 2.00
C ALA A 906 -3.91 -0.64 1.13
N ASN A 907 -3.34 -1.22 0.08
CA ASN A 907 -2.47 -0.50 -0.85
C ASN A 907 -3.24 0.54 -1.70
N VAL A 908 -4.46 0.20 -2.15
CA VAL A 908 -5.32 1.11 -2.91
C VAL A 908 -5.77 2.27 -2.04
N GLU A 909 -6.27 2.03 -0.82
CA GLU A 909 -6.64 3.08 0.15
C GLU A 909 -5.46 4.02 0.44
N GLN A 910 -4.28 3.44 0.63
CA GLN A 910 -3.07 4.20 0.88
C GLN A 910 -2.73 5.11 -0.30
N TYR A 911 -2.86 4.61 -1.53
CA TYR A 911 -2.46 5.37 -2.71
C TYR A 911 -3.48 6.46 -3.06
N THR A 912 -4.78 6.17 -2.96
CA THR A 912 -5.85 7.12 -3.28
C THR A 912 -5.97 8.25 -2.27
N SER A 913 -5.51 8.06 -1.02
CA SER A 913 -5.49 9.11 0.01
C SER A 913 -4.30 10.09 -0.10
N MET A 914 -3.35 9.86 -1.01
CA MET A 914 -2.21 10.76 -1.20
C MET A 914 -2.61 12.05 -1.92
N LYS A 915 -2.11 13.20 -1.47
CA LYS A 915 -2.34 14.53 -2.10
C LYS A 915 -2.01 14.58 -3.60
N PHE A 916 -1.07 13.74 -4.05
CA PHE A 916 -0.60 13.70 -5.45
C PHE A 916 -1.22 12.57 -6.27
N TYR A 917 -2.21 11.86 -5.73
CA TYR A 917 -2.95 10.84 -6.47
C TYR A 917 -3.60 11.44 -7.71
N ARG A 918 -3.56 10.69 -8.82
CA ARG A 918 -4.27 11.04 -10.07
C ARG A 918 -5.03 9.81 -10.56
N PRO A 919 -6.34 9.90 -10.76
CA PRO A 919 -7.11 8.86 -11.43
C PRO A 919 -6.53 8.51 -12.80
N LEU A 920 -6.76 7.27 -13.26
CA LEU A 920 -6.26 6.79 -14.56
C LEU A 920 -6.62 7.72 -15.73
N LYS A 921 -7.85 8.26 -15.74
CA LYS A 921 -8.33 9.19 -16.76
C LYS A 921 -7.40 10.40 -16.91
N ASP A 922 -6.97 10.97 -15.79
CA ASP A 922 -6.10 12.14 -15.78
C ASP A 922 -4.67 11.77 -16.21
N GLN A 923 -4.21 10.57 -15.84
CA GLN A 923 -2.90 10.07 -16.26
C GLN A 923 -2.80 9.85 -17.78
N LEU A 924 -3.93 9.62 -18.45
CA LEU A 924 -4.03 9.33 -19.88
C LEU A 924 -4.49 10.53 -20.73
N VAL A 925 -4.52 11.74 -20.17
CA VAL A 925 -5.01 12.95 -20.86
C VAL A 925 -4.24 13.23 -22.16
N ASN A 926 -2.93 12.94 -22.18
CA ASN A 926 -2.05 13.11 -23.35
C ASN A 926 -2.05 11.89 -24.30
N ASN A 927 -2.89 10.88 -24.04
CA ASN A 927 -2.96 9.63 -24.81
C ASN A 927 -4.38 9.41 -25.35
N PRO A 928 -4.86 10.27 -26.26
CA PRO A 928 -6.18 10.12 -26.88
C PRO A 928 -6.28 8.82 -27.68
N VAL A 929 -7.51 8.36 -27.93
CA VAL A 929 -7.78 7.19 -28.76
C VAL A 929 -7.56 7.55 -30.22
N PHE A 930 -6.71 6.78 -30.91
CA PHE A 930 -6.49 6.87 -32.35
C PHE A 930 -7.56 6.06 -33.10
N ASN A 931 -8.28 6.72 -34.00
CA ASN A 931 -9.39 6.11 -34.75
C ASN A 931 -9.02 5.71 -36.18
N GLY A 932 -7.79 5.98 -36.64
CA GLY A 932 -7.34 5.68 -38.00
C GLY A 932 -6.94 4.23 -38.27
N TRP A 933 -7.33 3.28 -37.40
CA TRP A 933 -7.13 1.85 -37.63
C TRP A 933 -8.04 1.38 -38.77
N GLU A 934 -7.44 0.83 -39.84
CA GLU A 934 -8.19 0.20 -40.93
C GLU A 934 -8.83 -1.11 -40.48
N LYS A 935 -9.76 -1.65 -41.27
CA LYS A 935 -10.37 -2.96 -41.06
C LYS A 935 -9.37 -4.10 -41.32
N ALA A 936 -9.64 -5.26 -40.70
CA ALA A 936 -8.88 -6.49 -40.90
C ALA A 936 -8.79 -6.85 -42.39
N VAL A 937 -7.61 -7.29 -42.83
CA VAL A 937 -7.40 -7.86 -44.17
C VAL A 937 -7.69 -9.35 -44.19
N ARG A 938 -7.76 -9.95 -45.39
CA ARG A 938 -7.85 -11.41 -45.51
C ARG A 938 -6.61 -12.07 -44.86
N PRO A 939 -6.77 -13.19 -44.14
CA PRO A 939 -5.65 -13.87 -43.51
C PRO A 939 -4.54 -14.21 -44.50
N ARG A 940 -3.30 -13.87 -44.14
CA ARG A 940 -2.11 -14.28 -44.88
C ARG A 940 -1.73 -15.73 -44.53
N GLY A 941 -1.50 -16.57 -45.55
CA GLY A 941 -0.96 -17.91 -45.35
C GLY A 941 0.52 -17.90 -44.92
N LYS A 942 1.06 -19.05 -44.48
CA LYS A 942 2.44 -19.19 -43.96
C LYS A 942 3.50 -18.60 -44.90
N ASN A 943 3.37 -18.81 -46.22
CA ASN A 943 4.32 -18.31 -47.23
C ASN A 943 4.25 -16.80 -47.47
N LYS A 944 3.22 -16.13 -46.95
CA LYS A 944 3.02 -14.67 -47.02
C LYS A 944 3.04 -14.03 -45.63
N ALA A 945 3.51 -14.74 -44.62
CA ALA A 945 3.60 -14.20 -43.27
C ALA A 945 4.62 -13.06 -43.21
N ILE A 946 4.31 -12.02 -42.42
CA ILE A 946 5.11 -10.80 -42.34
C ILE A 946 5.74 -10.74 -40.95
N THR A 947 7.05 -10.56 -40.88
CA THR A 947 7.77 -10.24 -39.64
C THR A 947 7.92 -8.73 -39.48
N SER A 948 7.89 -8.24 -38.25
CA SER A 948 8.15 -6.82 -37.95
C SER A 948 9.63 -6.47 -37.87
N GLU A 949 10.49 -7.44 -37.52
CA GLU A 949 11.91 -7.20 -37.30
C GLU A 949 12.60 -6.59 -38.52
N ALA A 950 13.40 -5.52 -38.31
CA ALA A 950 14.07 -4.74 -39.35
C ALA A 950 13.13 -4.11 -40.42
N ARG A 951 11.81 -4.14 -40.22
CA ARG A 951 10.84 -3.60 -41.17
C ARG A 951 10.54 -2.14 -40.84
N ALA A 952 10.86 -1.24 -41.77
CA ALA A 952 10.47 0.16 -41.66
C ALA A 952 8.95 0.32 -41.69
N TYR A 953 8.44 1.33 -40.97
CA TYR A 953 7.03 1.70 -41.05
C TYR A 953 6.74 2.36 -42.39
N THR A 954 5.73 1.84 -43.09
CA THR A 954 5.34 2.31 -44.44
C THR A 954 4.01 3.04 -44.46
N GLY A 955 3.32 3.17 -43.33
CA GLY A 955 2.09 3.95 -43.22
C GLY A 955 2.35 5.47 -43.20
N PRO A 956 1.30 6.29 -43.31
CA PRO A 956 1.43 7.74 -43.13
C PRO A 956 1.73 8.07 -41.67
N ILE A 957 2.38 9.21 -41.44
CA ILE A 957 2.42 9.83 -40.12
C ILE A 957 1.13 10.63 -39.95
N TYR A 958 0.33 10.27 -38.97
CA TYR A 958 -0.98 10.87 -38.74
C TYR A 958 -0.87 12.21 -37.99
N PRO A 959 -1.82 13.16 -38.14
CA PRO A 959 -1.79 14.44 -37.44
C PRO A 959 -1.63 14.30 -35.92
N GLU A 960 -2.33 13.35 -35.30
CA GLU A 960 -2.27 13.10 -33.86
C GLU A 960 -0.87 12.63 -33.41
N ALA A 961 -0.12 11.95 -34.29
CA ALA A 961 1.26 11.56 -34.04
C ALA A 961 2.23 12.75 -34.09
N LEU A 962 1.97 13.71 -35.00
CA LEU A 962 2.74 14.95 -35.12
C LEU A 962 2.49 15.85 -33.92
N GLU A 963 1.22 16.05 -33.52
CA GLU A 963 0.86 16.79 -32.31
C GLU A 963 1.54 16.20 -31.07
N PHE A 964 1.50 14.88 -30.91
CA PHE A 964 2.20 14.19 -29.82
C PHE A 964 3.73 14.31 -29.91
N GLN A 965 4.29 14.40 -31.12
CA GLN A 965 5.71 14.63 -31.33
C GLN A 965 6.12 16.07 -30.97
N GLU A 966 5.38 17.06 -31.42
CA GLU A 966 5.59 18.48 -31.10
C GLU A 966 5.55 18.71 -29.58
N LEU A 967 4.56 18.11 -28.91
CA LEU A 967 4.44 18.16 -27.47
C LEU A 967 5.67 17.58 -26.75
N ARG A 968 6.28 16.51 -27.28
CA ARG A 968 7.55 15.93 -26.75
C ARG A 968 8.76 16.80 -27.05
N ILE A 969 8.83 17.41 -28.23
CA ILE A 969 9.90 18.36 -28.59
C ILE A 969 9.85 19.55 -27.63
N GLU A 970 8.67 20.12 -27.39
CA GLU A 970 8.50 21.27 -26.51
C GLU A 970 8.80 20.90 -25.05
N SER A 971 8.35 19.73 -24.60
CA SER A 971 8.74 19.16 -23.29
C SER A 971 10.26 19.04 -23.15
N SER A 972 10.96 18.62 -24.21
CA SER A 972 12.42 18.47 -24.20
C SER A 972 13.13 19.82 -24.12
N LYS A 973 12.65 20.85 -24.83
CA LYS A 973 13.18 22.23 -24.75
C LYS A 973 12.95 22.87 -23.38
N GLN A 974 11.75 22.68 -22.82
CA GLN A 974 11.42 23.16 -21.48
C GLN A 974 12.34 22.51 -20.44
N SER A 975 12.54 21.20 -20.53
CA SER A 975 13.46 20.46 -19.64
C SER A 975 14.92 20.89 -19.80
N GLU A 976 15.36 21.23 -21.01
CA GLU A 976 16.69 21.79 -21.27
C GLU A 976 16.85 23.17 -20.63
N THR A 977 15.85 24.03 -20.76
CA THR A 977 15.81 25.35 -20.10
C THR A 977 15.93 25.22 -18.58
N TYR A 978 15.21 24.27 -17.98
CA TYR A 978 15.31 24.03 -16.53
C TYR A 978 16.69 23.51 -16.10
N ARG A 979 17.40 22.74 -16.94
CA ARG A 979 18.77 22.30 -16.65
C ARG A 979 19.79 23.43 -16.78
N THR A 980 19.63 24.34 -17.75
CA THR A 980 20.57 25.45 -17.97
C THR A 980 20.39 26.60 -16.97
N THR A 981 19.20 26.74 -16.38
CA THR A 981 18.87 27.78 -15.38
C THR A 981 18.95 27.29 -13.92
N LEU A 982 19.48 26.08 -13.73
CA LEU A 982 19.53 25.40 -12.44
C LEU A 982 20.45 26.15 -11.47
N ASP A 983 19.87 26.77 -10.43
CA ASP A 983 20.65 27.41 -9.37
C ASP A 983 21.33 26.34 -8.51
N PRO A 984 22.67 26.22 -8.54
CA PRO A 984 23.39 25.22 -7.76
C PRO A 984 23.12 25.37 -6.25
N ASN A 985 22.78 26.57 -5.77
CA ASN A 985 22.51 26.82 -4.35
C ASN A 985 21.14 26.28 -3.91
N PHE A 986 20.16 26.19 -4.81
CA PHE A 986 18.83 25.64 -4.49
C PHE A 986 18.84 24.10 -4.44
N TYR A 987 19.76 23.48 -5.19
CA TYR A 987 19.85 22.02 -5.33
C TYR A 987 21.04 21.39 -4.60
N GLY A 988 21.92 22.19 -3.98
CA GLY A 988 22.94 21.71 -3.02
C GLY A 988 24.36 21.53 -3.56
N GLY A 989 24.84 22.39 -4.47
CA GLY A 989 26.25 22.47 -4.90
C GLY A 989 26.51 22.12 -6.37
N GLU A 990 27.76 22.33 -6.82
CA GLU A 990 28.23 22.00 -8.19
C GLU A 990 28.09 20.51 -8.54
N GLN A 991 27.93 20.30 -9.84
CA GLN A 991 27.52 19.12 -10.59
C GLN A 991 28.38 17.83 -10.49
N PHE A 992 27.72 16.72 -10.87
CA PHE A 992 28.27 15.51 -11.49
C PHE A 992 29.40 14.77 -10.77
N THR A 993 29.05 13.92 -9.82
CA THR A 993 29.72 12.61 -9.72
C THR A 993 28.66 11.56 -9.40
N ARG A 994 28.42 10.64 -10.33
CA ARG A 994 27.66 9.42 -10.06
C ARG A 994 28.43 8.65 -8.99
N LYS A 995 27.97 8.72 -7.76
CA LYS A 995 28.58 8.03 -6.62
C LYS A 995 28.14 6.58 -6.65
N THR A 996 29.09 5.75 -7.04
CA THR A 996 29.38 4.36 -6.64
C THR A 996 30.12 3.70 -7.81
N ASN A 997 31.30 3.15 -7.54
CA ASN A 997 31.86 2.08 -8.37
C ASN A 997 32.28 0.93 -7.45
N CYS A 998 31.34 0.02 -7.24
CA CYS A 998 31.54 -1.24 -6.56
C CYS A 998 31.58 -2.43 -7.53
N ALA A 999 31.67 -2.18 -8.84
CA ALA A 999 31.60 -3.21 -9.87
C ALA A 999 32.66 -4.30 -9.64
N GLU A 1000 33.91 -3.91 -9.39
CA GLU A 1000 35.00 -4.86 -9.10
C GLU A 1000 34.78 -5.65 -7.81
N ALA A 1001 34.21 -5.01 -6.77
CA ALA A 1001 33.87 -5.70 -5.53
C ALA A 1001 32.75 -6.72 -5.74
N ILE A 1002 31.77 -6.43 -6.60
CA ILE A 1002 30.70 -7.38 -6.98
C ILE A 1002 31.29 -8.52 -7.82
N LYS A 1003 32.13 -8.23 -8.81
CA LYS A 1003 32.81 -9.26 -9.63
C LYS A 1003 33.66 -10.21 -8.78
N GLY A 1004 34.32 -9.71 -7.74
CA GLY A 1004 35.06 -10.53 -6.77
C GLY A 1004 34.20 -11.56 -6.01
N LEU A 1005 32.87 -11.40 -6.00
CA LEU A 1005 31.92 -12.35 -5.42
C LEU A 1005 31.47 -13.44 -6.42
N ILE A 1006 31.89 -13.38 -7.69
CA ILE A 1006 31.64 -14.42 -8.70
C ILE A 1006 32.75 -15.49 -8.63
N ALA A 1007 33.99 -15.09 -8.35
CA ALA A 1007 35.16 -15.96 -8.31
C ALA A 1007 35.29 -16.82 -7.04
N ASN A 1008 34.43 -16.60 -6.04
CA ASN A 1008 34.34 -17.34 -4.77
C ASN A 1008 32.95 -17.95 -4.62
#